data_AF-A0A7J4Q263-F1
#
_entry.id   AF-A0A7J4Q263-F1
#
_cell.length_a   1.000
_cell.length_b   1.000
_cell.length_c   1.000
_cell.angle_alpha   90.00
_cell.angle_beta   90.00
_cell.angle_gamma   90.00
#
_symmetry.space_group_name_H-M   'P 1'
#
loop_
_entity.id
_entity.type
_entity.pdbx_description
1 polymer ?
#
loop_
_entity_poly.entity_id
_entity_poly.type
_entity_poly.pdbx_seq_one_letter_code
_entity_poly.pdbx_strand_id
1 'polypeptide(L)'
;MTAPPIIDGFPPVALIPLFLAGLTAWMFWVKVVPRQLRGLQVAFETGELSYEVHQVTHTVADARELLRAPGMKFGVITYLFALVGALILLFEFLLAQFDISSGYHAPSLAIALMFIALPALVSSASSLGTQVFKPIRQDRASLQVASLSRTYNYVYLLMFWMALVWGLYIALGHVGVYGSRRFSIAALALFSPSALAYGRILGSSWQALRQSSKKTAKGEISPFHNHAPNARQQVLAQFVNFNLIIMPFVAVNTFVSLLVLLVDPNLFVHSDRVLSLPEYRLQETFMEEGGLLGFGLIELFSYIPVEGIRVPIVSMVLLFLLLNVAIIGFLFVSEVAHILFLNVQDASGRGGIKLADSRLLSAERSQQAKVLNFCFTGFAGQSMLLLALAMITFWDSSFLPQTTQCGTWEATVCSVLTKEGLEELTWMLASGGQIAFLAIWVRSLRVGSKIEDITFDAAVGNERQQFTEMEDIIYLKKEPLTTLVAQDEWVKALKQLDTILQGHGKDLDAVSLGRKTAAIMTLYAGFGRWNDAEDNAISLIAYQSGKKAELARLILSAASLAQRDFAEAKPRLPLLPEDNIEAVRIKWAASLFSTKLKSLDERYIPQLSMDSIMRRNIDLVKRFQTGTSRSDLKYVDSPAGRLFLLGDLARMRLARESEDALDLLERFIKTNEIELWVHGEVVRCLLHLDAGRVNTAVATAEKLLAEHGRHPHLRALFGHLSRMGLTPVCPSELTELEWITESEQSIDEFWSKVHVVSPPPAFHKKGLKQHAWRANAWYLHGDSNQLTIASKKGQNGWKMLSKVDLSTFPVCLNLHLTGIIVTVGGMPVDLGFPGGMDFQAIKARGLIDL
;
A
#
# COMPACT_ATOMS: atom_id res chain seq x y z
N MET A 1 44.92 24.36 -16.52
CA MET A 1 44.39 25.41 -15.61
C MET A 1 44.59 24.91 -14.19
N THR A 2 44.98 25.76 -13.25
CA THR A 2 45.18 25.38 -11.83
C THR A 2 43.83 25.32 -11.11
N ALA A 3 43.62 24.31 -10.26
CA ALA A 3 42.41 24.15 -9.45
C ALA A 3 42.12 25.39 -8.57
N PRO A 4 40.84 25.84 -8.45
CA PRO A 4 40.49 26.99 -7.60
C PRO A 4 40.67 26.66 -6.11
N PRO A 5 41.23 27.57 -5.29
CA PRO A 5 41.42 27.33 -3.86
C PRO A 5 40.10 27.36 -3.07
N ILE A 6 40.05 26.70 -1.91
CA ILE A 6 38.97 26.88 -0.94
C ILE A 6 39.20 28.17 -0.16
N ILE A 7 38.20 29.04 -0.14
CA ILE A 7 38.22 30.30 0.59
C ILE A 7 37.50 30.10 1.93
N ASP A 8 38.23 30.37 3.01
CA ASP A 8 37.68 30.40 4.37
C ASP A 8 36.95 31.73 4.62
N GLY A 9 35.67 31.65 5.00
CA GLY A 9 34.83 32.81 5.32
C GLY A 9 33.47 32.79 4.62
N PHE A 10 32.55 33.66 5.06
CA PHE A 10 31.20 33.80 4.49
C PHE A 10 31.03 35.20 3.88
N PRO A 11 31.77 35.54 2.81
CA PRO A 11 31.60 36.82 2.14
C PRO A 11 30.18 36.91 1.53
N PRO A 12 29.64 38.12 1.28
CA PRO A 12 28.32 38.28 0.66
C PRO A 12 28.17 37.54 -0.67
N VAL A 13 29.28 37.32 -1.40
CA VAL A 13 29.33 36.55 -2.65
C VAL A 13 28.97 35.08 -2.43
N ALA A 14 29.27 34.50 -1.26
CA ALA A 14 28.90 33.12 -0.89
C ALA A 14 27.38 32.91 -0.72
N LEU A 15 26.61 34.00 -0.53
CA LEU A 15 25.14 33.93 -0.46
C LEU A 15 24.48 33.78 -1.84
N ILE A 16 25.17 34.19 -2.90
CA ILE A 16 24.64 34.14 -4.27
C ILE A 16 24.28 32.70 -4.69
N PRO A 17 25.18 31.69 -4.58
CA PRO A 17 24.84 30.33 -4.97
C PRO A 17 23.75 29.71 -4.08
N LEU A 18 23.72 30.04 -2.78
CA LEU A 18 22.64 29.60 -1.87
C LEU A 18 21.27 30.18 -2.29
N PHE A 19 21.22 31.47 -2.61
CA PHE A 19 20.00 32.14 -3.04
C PHE A 19 19.53 31.63 -4.41
N LEU A 20 20.43 31.50 -5.38
CA LEU A 20 20.12 30.97 -6.72
C LEU A 20 19.66 29.51 -6.64
N ALA A 21 20.32 28.67 -5.84
CA ALA A 21 19.89 27.29 -5.60
C ALA A 21 18.50 27.23 -4.96
N GLY A 22 18.24 28.04 -3.93
CA GLY A 22 16.93 28.12 -3.29
C GLY A 22 15.82 28.58 -4.23
N LEU A 23 16.06 29.63 -5.01
CA LEU A 23 15.10 30.19 -5.96
C LEU A 23 14.78 29.20 -7.09
N THR A 24 15.80 28.58 -7.66
CA THR A 24 15.63 27.59 -8.75
C THR A 24 14.96 26.32 -8.25
N ALA A 25 15.33 25.80 -7.07
CA ALA A 25 14.66 24.66 -6.44
C ALA A 25 13.19 24.98 -6.13
N TRP A 26 12.87 26.18 -5.66
CA TRP A 26 11.49 26.60 -5.42
C TRP A 26 10.68 26.68 -6.72
N MET A 27 11.23 27.30 -7.77
CA MET A 27 10.58 27.37 -9.09
C MET A 27 10.36 25.97 -9.66
N PHE A 28 11.35 25.09 -9.50
CA PHE A 28 11.30 23.70 -9.90
C PHE A 28 10.18 22.95 -9.19
N TRP A 29 10.08 23.09 -7.87
CA TRP A 29 9.05 22.46 -7.04
C TRP A 29 7.63 22.91 -7.40
N VAL A 30 7.43 24.20 -7.65
CA VAL A 30 6.09 24.75 -7.90
C VAL A 30 5.60 24.46 -9.32
N LYS A 31 6.51 24.43 -10.31
CA LYS A 31 6.17 24.35 -11.74
C LYS A 31 6.51 23.00 -12.39
N VAL A 32 7.66 22.39 -12.09
CA VAL A 32 8.16 21.22 -12.83
C VAL A 32 7.65 19.93 -12.20
N VAL A 33 7.84 19.72 -10.90
CA VAL A 33 7.45 18.47 -10.22
C VAL A 33 5.95 18.13 -10.40
N PRO A 34 4.99 19.06 -10.21
CA PRO A 34 3.58 18.75 -10.38
C PRO A 34 3.20 18.47 -11.84
N ARG A 35 3.95 19.02 -12.81
CA ARG A 35 3.76 18.72 -14.24
C ARG A 35 4.31 17.34 -14.61
N GLN A 36 5.43 16.95 -14.01
CA GLN A 36 6.04 15.63 -14.17
C GLN A 36 5.22 14.51 -13.54
N LEU A 37 4.36 14.81 -12.56
CA LEU A 37 3.46 13.82 -11.92
C LEU A 37 2.04 13.84 -12.51
N ARG A 38 1.82 14.54 -13.62
CA ARG A 38 0.54 14.52 -14.32
C ARG A 38 0.46 13.27 -15.19
N GLY A 39 -0.64 12.54 -15.10
CA GLY A 39 -0.86 11.31 -15.87
C GLY A 39 -0.30 10.08 -15.19
N LEU A 40 -0.16 10.08 -13.85
CA LEU A 40 0.12 8.86 -13.10
C LEU A 40 -1.03 7.88 -13.34
N GLN A 41 -0.69 6.61 -13.53
CA GLN A 41 -1.62 5.56 -13.88
C GLN A 41 -1.37 4.31 -13.06
N VAL A 42 -2.42 3.52 -12.87
CA VAL A 42 -2.38 2.25 -12.13
C VAL A 42 -3.04 1.18 -12.99
N ALA A 43 -2.37 0.03 -13.15
CA ALA A 43 -2.93 -1.12 -13.85
C ALA A 43 -3.41 -2.18 -12.84
N PHE A 44 -4.59 -2.75 -13.04
CA PHE A 44 -5.11 -3.85 -12.24
C PHE A 44 -5.57 -5.02 -13.10
N GLU A 45 -5.39 -6.22 -12.56
CA GLU A 45 -5.79 -7.47 -13.20
C GLU A 45 -7.30 -7.66 -13.08
N THR A 46 -7.98 -7.81 -14.22
CA THR A 46 -9.43 -8.05 -14.32
C THR A 46 -9.76 -9.49 -14.69
N GLY A 47 -8.81 -10.23 -15.27
CA GLY A 47 -8.97 -11.61 -15.76
C GLY A 47 -7.63 -12.20 -16.21
N GLU A 48 -7.65 -13.43 -16.72
CA GLU A 48 -6.43 -14.09 -17.21
C GLU A 48 -5.85 -13.29 -18.39
N LEU A 49 -4.68 -12.66 -18.17
CA LEU A 49 -3.97 -11.81 -19.13
C LEU A 49 -4.71 -10.53 -19.54
N SER A 50 -5.71 -10.08 -18.77
CA SER A 50 -6.38 -8.79 -19.00
C SER A 50 -6.13 -7.82 -17.86
N TYR A 51 -5.66 -6.61 -18.21
CA TYR A 51 -5.41 -5.53 -17.27
C TYR A 51 -6.19 -4.29 -17.68
N GLU A 52 -6.65 -3.54 -16.70
CA GLU A 52 -7.29 -2.25 -16.92
C GLU A 52 -6.43 -1.14 -16.31
N VAL A 53 -6.31 -0.02 -17.03
CA VAL A 53 -5.45 1.10 -16.65
C VAL A 53 -6.27 2.30 -16.22
N HIS A 54 -6.08 2.76 -14.99
CA HIS A 54 -6.77 3.91 -14.41
C HIS A 54 -5.83 5.09 -14.23
N GLN A 55 -6.29 6.29 -14.58
CA GLN A 55 -5.54 7.52 -14.31
C GLN A 55 -5.79 7.98 -12.87
N VAL A 56 -4.70 8.22 -12.14
CA VAL A 56 -4.70 8.72 -10.76
C VAL A 56 -4.62 10.24 -10.72
N THR A 57 -3.86 10.87 -11.62
CA THR A 57 -3.70 12.33 -11.70
C THR A 57 -4.08 12.84 -13.09
N HIS A 58 -5.30 13.37 -13.23
CA HIS A 58 -5.75 13.95 -14.51
C HIS A 58 -5.15 15.34 -14.74
N THR A 59 -5.06 16.14 -13.66
CA THR A 59 -4.62 17.52 -13.69
C THR A 59 -3.39 17.79 -12.83
N VAL A 60 -2.75 18.94 -13.08
CA VAL A 60 -1.65 19.43 -12.24
C VAL A 60 -2.13 19.78 -10.82
N ALA A 61 -3.43 20.11 -10.66
CA ALA A 61 -4.03 20.37 -9.36
C ALA A 61 -4.09 19.08 -8.53
N ASP A 62 -4.51 17.97 -9.14
CA ASP A 62 -4.56 16.66 -8.47
C ASP A 62 -3.17 16.22 -8.00
N ALA A 63 -2.15 16.39 -8.85
CA ALA A 63 -0.76 16.11 -8.50
C ALA A 63 -0.28 16.99 -7.32
N ARG A 64 -0.65 18.27 -7.29
CA ARG A 64 -0.31 19.17 -6.17
C ARG A 64 -1.03 18.77 -4.89
N GLU A 65 -2.26 18.29 -4.98
CA GLU A 65 -3.02 17.80 -3.83
C GLU A 65 -2.38 16.52 -3.26
N LEU A 66 -1.97 15.59 -4.14
CA LEU A 66 -1.24 14.39 -3.76
C LEU A 66 0.08 14.73 -3.04
N LEU A 67 0.84 15.69 -3.55
CA LEU A 67 2.08 16.17 -2.92
C LEU A 67 1.87 16.81 -1.53
N ARG A 68 0.68 17.36 -1.27
CA ARG A 68 0.30 17.97 0.02
C ARG A 68 -0.25 16.95 1.03
N ALA A 69 -0.43 15.69 0.63
CA ALA A 69 -0.91 14.65 1.51
C ALA A 69 0.00 14.50 2.75
N PRO A 70 -0.55 14.20 3.94
CA PRO A 70 0.22 14.17 5.19
C PRO A 70 1.36 13.14 5.17
N GLY A 71 1.23 12.07 4.37
CA GLY A 71 2.26 11.04 4.19
C GLY A 71 3.45 11.45 3.31
N MET A 72 3.36 12.57 2.57
CA MET A 72 4.42 13.01 1.64
C MET A 72 5.50 13.87 2.28
N LYS A 73 5.25 14.44 3.47
CA LYS A 73 6.11 15.49 4.07
C LYS A 73 7.59 15.10 4.10
N PHE A 74 7.88 13.86 4.49
CA PHE A 74 9.25 13.39 4.63
C PHE A 74 9.96 13.27 3.27
N GLY A 75 9.33 12.64 2.28
CA GLY A 75 9.89 12.51 0.93
C GLY A 75 10.05 13.83 0.21
N VAL A 76 9.14 14.78 0.41
CA VAL A 76 9.30 16.14 -0.14
C VAL A 76 10.54 16.82 0.43
N ILE A 77 10.77 16.75 1.75
CA ILE A 77 11.95 17.35 2.39
C ILE A 77 13.23 16.69 1.88
N THR A 78 13.28 15.36 1.83
CA THR A 78 14.44 14.60 1.34
C THR A 78 14.77 14.95 -0.10
N TYR A 79 13.76 15.04 -0.98
CA TYR A 79 13.94 15.43 -2.38
C TYR A 79 14.47 16.86 -2.52
N LEU A 80 13.88 17.81 -1.80
CA LEU A 80 14.27 19.22 -1.87
C LEU A 80 15.69 19.45 -1.33
N PHE A 81 16.08 18.80 -0.23
CA PHE A 81 17.45 18.89 0.27
C PHE A 81 18.45 18.34 -0.76
N ALA A 82 18.18 17.17 -1.33
CA ALA A 82 19.07 16.59 -2.34
C ALA A 82 19.21 17.50 -3.58
N LEU A 83 18.10 18.06 -4.06
CA LEU A 83 18.08 18.97 -5.21
C LEU A 83 18.82 20.29 -4.90
N VAL A 84 18.56 20.90 -3.74
CA VAL A 84 19.23 22.15 -3.33
C VAL A 84 20.73 21.91 -3.17
N GLY A 85 21.14 20.81 -2.55
CA GLY A 85 22.55 20.46 -2.40
C GLY A 85 23.28 20.35 -3.75
N ALA A 86 22.70 19.64 -4.72
CA ALA A 86 23.26 19.54 -6.07
C ALA A 86 23.30 20.89 -6.80
N LEU A 87 22.26 21.72 -6.65
CA LEU A 87 22.22 23.06 -7.25
C LEU A 87 23.23 24.02 -6.63
N ILE A 88 23.51 23.92 -5.33
CA ILE A 88 24.56 24.73 -4.68
C ILE A 88 25.92 24.40 -5.32
N LEU A 89 26.26 23.12 -5.50
CA LEU A 89 27.48 22.72 -6.21
C LEU A 89 27.51 23.27 -7.63
N LEU A 90 26.40 23.18 -8.36
CA LEU A 90 26.29 23.70 -9.72
C LEU A 90 26.53 25.22 -9.79
N PHE A 91 25.93 26.01 -8.90
CA PHE A 91 26.09 27.46 -8.92
C PHE A 91 27.47 27.92 -8.44
N GLU A 92 28.03 27.27 -7.42
CA GLU A 92 29.43 27.50 -7.02
C GLU A 92 30.38 27.23 -8.20
N PHE A 93 30.14 26.15 -8.95
CA PHE A 93 30.89 25.84 -10.16
C PHE A 93 30.75 26.94 -11.22
N LEU A 94 29.52 27.39 -11.53
CA LEU A 94 29.31 28.45 -12.51
C LEU A 94 29.99 29.77 -12.09
N LEU A 95 29.94 30.12 -10.80
CA LEU A 95 30.57 31.33 -10.27
C LEU A 95 32.10 31.28 -10.39
N ALA A 96 32.71 30.12 -10.16
CA ALA A 96 34.14 29.91 -10.37
C ALA A 96 34.51 29.97 -11.86
N GLN A 97 33.72 29.35 -12.74
CA GLN A 97 33.98 29.30 -14.19
C GLN A 97 33.83 30.66 -14.88
N PHE A 98 32.95 31.52 -14.37
CA PHE A 98 32.75 32.89 -14.90
C PHE A 98 33.70 33.92 -14.24
N ASP A 99 34.72 33.50 -13.48
CA ASP A 99 35.67 34.36 -12.75
C ASP A 99 34.99 35.37 -11.80
N ILE A 100 33.76 35.09 -11.34
CA ILE A 100 33.02 35.95 -10.40
C ILE A 100 33.52 35.72 -8.96
N SER A 101 34.03 34.51 -8.67
CA SER A 101 34.63 34.14 -7.39
C SER A 101 36.08 33.72 -7.60
N SER A 102 36.97 34.09 -6.67
CA SER A 102 38.39 33.69 -6.69
C SER A 102 38.63 32.23 -6.25
N GLY A 103 37.56 31.49 -5.93
CA GLY A 103 37.62 30.12 -5.40
C GLY A 103 36.28 29.62 -4.88
N TYR A 104 36.27 28.42 -4.30
CA TYR A 104 35.07 27.82 -3.70
C TYR A 104 34.89 28.24 -2.25
N HIS A 105 33.68 28.62 -1.86
CA HIS A 105 33.42 28.99 -0.48
C HIS A 105 33.26 27.73 0.40
N ALA A 106 34.12 27.56 1.40
CA ALA A 106 34.04 26.43 2.34
C ALA A 106 32.63 26.20 2.96
N PRO A 107 31.92 27.25 3.47
CA PRO A 107 30.62 27.05 4.10
C PRO A 107 29.50 26.63 3.14
N SER A 108 29.49 27.11 1.89
CA SER A 108 28.49 26.67 0.91
C SER A 108 28.73 25.23 0.46
N LEU A 109 29.99 24.84 0.28
CA LEU A 109 30.38 23.48 -0.05
C LEU A 109 30.00 22.50 1.08
N ALA A 110 30.20 22.90 2.34
CA ALA A 110 29.81 22.10 3.50
C ALA A 110 28.29 21.87 3.56
N ILE A 111 27.49 22.92 3.33
CA ILE A 111 26.03 22.83 3.26
C ILE A 111 25.61 21.92 2.11
N ALA A 112 26.23 22.06 0.93
CA ALA A 112 25.93 21.25 -0.24
C ALA A 112 26.19 19.75 0.01
N LEU A 113 27.37 19.41 0.56
CA LEU A 113 27.74 18.04 0.90
C LEU A 113 26.80 17.45 1.95
N MET A 114 26.44 18.22 2.98
CA MET A 114 25.46 17.78 3.99
C MET A 114 24.08 17.49 3.36
N PHE A 115 23.63 18.35 2.46
CA PHE A 115 22.34 18.25 1.77
C PHE A 115 22.30 17.13 0.72
N ILE A 116 23.44 16.60 0.29
CA ILE A 116 23.54 15.42 -0.57
C ILE A 116 23.67 14.13 0.26
N ALA A 117 24.56 14.13 1.26
CA ALA A 117 24.85 12.95 2.07
C ALA A 117 23.66 12.50 2.92
N LEU A 118 22.96 13.43 3.58
CA LEU A 118 21.84 13.09 4.47
C LEU A 118 20.68 12.44 3.70
N PRO A 119 20.19 12.98 2.57
CA PRO A 119 19.22 12.29 1.73
C PRO A 119 19.70 10.93 1.19
N ALA A 120 20.97 10.77 0.84
CA ALA A 120 21.51 9.49 0.38
C ALA A 120 21.48 8.41 1.47
N LEU A 121 21.76 8.77 2.73
CA LEU A 121 21.61 7.88 3.88
C LEU A 121 20.14 7.49 4.12
N VAL A 122 19.23 8.48 4.07
CA VAL A 122 17.78 8.25 4.20
C VAL A 122 17.25 7.34 3.09
N SER A 123 17.76 7.50 1.87
CA SER A 123 17.47 6.63 0.73
C SER A 123 17.86 5.18 1.01
N SER A 124 19.05 4.95 1.57
CA SER A 124 19.52 3.60 1.91
C SER A 124 18.66 2.96 3.00
N ALA A 125 18.30 3.72 4.04
CA ALA A 125 17.43 3.27 5.11
C ALA A 125 16.03 2.89 4.62
N SER A 126 15.41 3.75 3.80
CA SER A 126 14.06 3.52 3.27
C SER A 126 14.02 2.33 2.31
N SER A 127 15.02 2.20 1.43
CA SER A 127 15.18 1.08 0.49
C SER A 127 15.44 -0.25 1.20
N LEU A 128 16.25 -0.25 2.26
CA LEU A 128 16.51 -1.45 3.05
C LEU A 128 15.23 -1.94 3.73
N GLY A 129 14.48 -1.04 4.37
CA GLY A 129 13.27 -1.44 5.08
C GLY A 129 12.11 -1.86 4.17
N THR A 130 12.00 -1.35 2.94
CA THR A 130 11.01 -1.88 1.97
C THR A 130 11.40 -3.25 1.40
N GLN A 131 12.70 -3.57 1.35
CA GLN A 131 13.17 -4.88 0.91
C GLN A 131 13.05 -5.95 2.00
N VAL A 132 13.20 -5.56 3.27
CA VAL A 132 13.13 -6.48 4.42
C VAL A 132 11.68 -6.68 4.89
N PHE A 133 10.89 -5.61 5.01
CA PHE A 133 9.52 -5.70 5.47
C PHE A 133 8.55 -5.89 4.30
N LYS A 134 7.87 -7.04 4.24
CA LYS A 134 6.77 -7.24 3.29
C LYS A 134 5.65 -6.21 3.53
N PRO A 135 5.00 -5.68 2.47
CA PRO A 135 3.80 -4.87 2.65
C PRO A 135 2.76 -5.70 3.39
N ILE A 136 2.20 -5.14 4.47
CA ILE A 136 1.19 -5.82 5.28
C ILE A 136 -0.08 -5.87 4.45
N ARG A 137 -0.28 -6.99 3.76
CA ARG A 137 -1.58 -7.43 3.28
C ARG A 137 -1.72 -8.96 3.25
N GLN A 138 -0.74 -9.70 3.79
CA GLN A 138 -0.73 -11.17 3.71
C GLN A 138 -0.58 -11.90 5.04
N ASP A 139 -0.33 -11.24 6.18
CA ASP A 139 -0.34 -11.96 7.45
C ASP A 139 -1.02 -11.20 8.59
N ARG A 140 -2.11 -11.79 9.07
CA ARG A 140 -3.22 -11.17 9.81
C ARG A 140 -3.00 -11.08 11.33
N ALA A 141 -1.81 -11.39 11.85
CA ALA A 141 -1.63 -11.63 13.30
C ALA A 141 -1.05 -10.47 14.14
N SER A 142 -0.52 -9.39 13.56
CA SER A 142 0.30 -8.42 14.34
C SER A 142 -0.05 -6.94 14.17
N LEU A 143 -1.28 -6.59 13.78
CA LEU A 143 -1.63 -5.22 13.38
C LEU A 143 -1.89 -4.23 14.54
N GLN A 144 -2.15 -4.69 15.77
CA GLN A 144 -2.43 -3.77 16.89
C GLN A 144 -1.20 -3.12 17.56
N VAL A 145 0.02 -3.55 17.20
CA VAL A 145 1.27 -3.02 17.80
C VAL A 145 2.14 -2.26 16.77
N ALA A 146 1.73 -2.22 15.50
CA ALA A 146 2.64 -1.98 14.39
C ALA A 146 2.95 -0.51 14.04
N SER A 147 2.17 0.50 14.45
CA SER A 147 2.39 1.86 13.90
C SER A 147 3.60 2.59 14.51
N LEU A 148 3.83 2.49 15.81
CA LEU A 148 5.02 3.05 16.49
C LEU A 148 6.24 2.10 16.37
N SER A 149 6.02 0.79 16.45
CA SER A 149 7.08 -0.21 16.29
C SER A 149 7.69 -0.16 14.89
N ARG A 150 6.91 0.13 13.85
CA ARG A 150 7.43 0.17 12.47
C ARG A 150 8.48 1.26 12.25
N THR A 151 8.22 2.50 12.67
CA THR A 151 9.22 3.58 12.56
C THR A 151 10.47 3.25 13.37
N TYR A 152 10.30 2.68 14.57
CA TYR A 152 11.42 2.20 15.39
C TYR A 152 12.21 1.08 14.71
N ASN A 153 11.53 0.14 14.04
CA ASN A 153 12.17 -0.95 13.31
C ASN A 153 12.98 -0.44 12.10
N TYR A 154 12.53 0.60 11.38
CA TYR A 154 13.34 1.22 10.32
C TYR A 154 14.62 1.86 10.87
N VAL A 155 14.55 2.56 12.01
CA VAL A 155 15.72 3.18 12.65
C VAL A 155 16.68 2.12 13.18
N TYR A 156 16.17 1.08 13.85
CA TYR A 156 16.98 -0.04 14.33
C TYR A 156 17.69 -0.77 13.19
N LEU A 157 16.97 -1.02 12.08
CA LEU A 157 17.53 -1.65 10.90
C LEU A 157 18.66 -0.81 10.27
N LEU A 158 18.49 0.52 10.22
CA LEU A 158 19.55 1.43 9.76
C LEU A 158 20.77 1.39 10.69
N MET A 159 20.56 1.48 12.00
CA MET A 159 21.66 1.40 12.99
C MET A 159 22.42 0.08 12.87
N PHE A 160 21.70 -1.03 12.71
CA PHE A 160 22.29 -2.34 12.49
C PHE A 160 23.09 -2.40 11.18
N TRP A 161 22.56 -1.85 10.08
CA TRP A 161 23.27 -1.79 8.80
C TRP A 161 24.54 -0.94 8.87
N MET A 162 24.46 0.23 9.50
CA MET A 162 25.62 1.10 9.76
C MET A 162 26.69 0.38 10.58
N ALA A 163 26.31 -0.39 11.61
CA ALA A 163 27.23 -1.18 12.40
C ALA A 163 27.93 -2.28 11.56
N LEU A 164 27.21 -2.91 10.63
CA LEU A 164 27.78 -3.89 9.71
C LEU A 164 28.78 -3.24 8.74
N VAL A 165 28.41 -2.11 8.13
CA VAL A 165 29.31 -1.34 7.24
C VAL A 165 30.55 -0.86 8.01
N TRP A 166 30.40 -0.42 9.25
CA TRP A 166 31.52 -0.07 10.11
C TRP A 166 32.43 -1.27 10.41
N GLY A 167 31.84 -2.43 10.70
CA GLY A 167 32.58 -3.68 10.85
C GLY A 167 33.36 -4.07 9.59
N LEU A 168 32.76 -3.89 8.40
CA LEU A 168 33.42 -4.09 7.11
C LEU A 168 34.62 -3.13 6.94
N TYR A 169 34.45 -1.85 7.29
CA TYR A 169 35.53 -0.87 7.22
C TYR A 169 36.73 -1.26 8.08
N ILE A 170 36.50 -1.72 9.32
CA ILE A 170 37.55 -2.21 10.22
C ILE A 170 38.21 -3.48 9.66
N ALA A 171 37.41 -4.42 9.13
CA ALA A 171 37.94 -5.66 8.56
C ALA A 171 38.87 -5.41 7.36
N LEU A 172 38.49 -4.52 6.44
CA LEU A 172 39.35 -4.09 5.33
C LEU A 172 40.62 -3.38 5.84
N GLY A 173 40.50 -2.72 7.00
CA GLY A 173 41.58 -2.22 7.84
C GLY A 173 42.67 -3.24 8.11
N HIS A 174 42.26 -4.38 8.67
CA HIS A 174 43.16 -5.48 9.05
C HIS A 174 43.76 -6.22 7.86
N VAL A 175 43.06 -6.27 6.72
CA VAL A 175 43.53 -6.92 5.49
C VAL A 175 44.56 -6.07 4.73
N GLY A 176 44.81 -4.82 5.16
CA GLY A 176 45.86 -3.97 4.58
C GLY A 176 45.44 -3.24 3.30
N VAL A 177 44.14 -3.10 3.03
CA VAL A 177 43.63 -2.35 1.85
C VAL A 177 44.04 -0.87 1.93
N TYR A 178 44.25 -0.15 0.82
CA TYR A 178 44.61 1.27 0.87
C TYR A 178 43.45 2.16 1.36
N GLY A 179 43.74 3.33 1.94
CA GLY A 179 42.75 4.20 2.60
C GLY A 179 41.60 4.66 1.69
N SER A 180 41.90 5.14 0.48
CA SER A 180 40.88 5.56 -0.50
C SER A 180 39.95 4.40 -0.88
N ARG A 181 40.53 3.25 -1.20
CA ARG A 181 39.78 2.02 -1.55
C ARG A 181 38.92 1.48 -0.40
N ARG A 182 39.38 1.58 0.85
CA ARG A 182 38.58 1.22 2.03
C ARG A 182 37.31 2.06 2.11
N PHE A 183 37.42 3.37 1.87
CA PHE A 183 36.29 4.30 1.87
C PHE A 183 35.30 3.96 0.74
N SER A 184 35.79 3.77 -0.49
CA SER A 184 34.96 3.43 -1.66
C SER A 184 34.12 2.17 -1.42
N ILE A 185 34.73 1.09 -0.90
CA ILE A 185 34.04 -0.17 -0.61
C ILE A 185 33.01 0.00 0.52
N ALA A 186 33.36 0.72 1.60
CA ALA A 186 32.43 0.95 2.70
C ALA A 186 31.23 1.83 2.28
N ALA A 187 31.48 2.87 1.47
CA ALA A 187 30.43 3.72 0.91
C ALA A 187 29.55 2.96 -0.09
N LEU A 188 30.12 2.09 -0.94
CA LEU A 188 29.36 1.18 -1.79
C LEU A 188 28.44 0.28 -0.94
N ALA A 189 28.96 -0.35 0.11
CA ALA A 189 28.17 -1.20 0.99
C ALA A 189 27.02 -0.41 1.66
N LEU A 190 27.31 0.81 2.11
CA LEU A 190 26.34 1.71 2.71
C LEU A 190 25.16 2.02 1.78
N PHE A 191 25.44 2.38 0.52
CA PHE A 191 24.43 2.76 -0.48
C PHE A 191 23.87 1.58 -1.30
N SER A 192 24.41 0.37 -1.11
CA SER A 192 23.97 -0.83 -1.83
C SER A 192 22.47 -1.14 -1.73
N PRO A 193 21.75 -0.91 -0.60
CA PRO A 193 20.31 -1.19 -0.55
C PRO A 193 19.51 -0.38 -1.57
N SER A 194 19.87 0.88 -1.80
CA SER A 194 19.19 1.73 -2.78
C SER A 194 19.52 1.32 -4.21
N ALA A 195 20.78 0.99 -4.50
CA ALA A 195 21.20 0.48 -5.80
C ALA A 195 20.51 -0.85 -6.16
N LEU A 196 20.33 -1.75 -5.18
CA LEU A 196 19.58 -2.99 -5.36
C LEU A 196 18.09 -2.75 -5.58
N ALA A 197 17.47 -1.85 -4.81
CA ALA A 197 16.06 -1.49 -5.00
C ALA A 197 15.81 -0.95 -6.41
N TYR A 198 16.71 -0.07 -6.87
CA TYR A 198 16.72 0.47 -8.22
C TYR A 198 16.80 -0.64 -9.29
N GLY A 199 17.81 -1.50 -9.20
CA GLY A 199 18.03 -2.58 -10.17
C GLY A 199 16.85 -3.54 -10.23
N ARG A 200 16.20 -3.82 -9.09
CA ARG A 200 15.01 -4.67 -9.00
C ARG A 200 13.78 -4.06 -9.68
N ILE A 201 13.51 -2.78 -9.45
CA ILE A 201 12.33 -2.09 -10.01
C ILE A 201 12.47 -1.96 -11.52
N LEU A 202 13.62 -1.49 -12.02
CA LEU A 202 13.83 -1.35 -13.45
C LEU A 202 13.98 -2.68 -14.16
N GLY A 203 14.73 -3.63 -13.59
CA GLY A 203 14.94 -4.94 -14.20
C GLY A 203 13.65 -5.73 -14.36
N SER A 204 12.72 -5.62 -13.40
CA SER A 204 11.41 -6.28 -13.49
C SER A 204 10.44 -5.57 -14.44
N SER A 205 10.49 -4.24 -14.58
CA SER A 205 9.56 -3.45 -15.40
C SER A 205 10.06 -3.12 -16.82
N TRP A 206 11.32 -3.42 -17.14
CA TRP A 206 11.99 -3.04 -18.39
C TRP A 206 11.20 -3.40 -19.65
N GLN A 207 10.65 -4.61 -19.72
CA GLN A 207 9.93 -5.09 -20.90
C GLN A 207 8.64 -4.29 -21.14
N ALA A 208 7.86 -4.03 -20.09
CA ALA A 208 6.65 -3.22 -20.16
C ALA A 208 6.98 -1.77 -20.60
N LEU A 209 8.07 -1.21 -20.08
CA LEU A 209 8.54 0.14 -20.44
C LEU A 209 9.00 0.25 -21.88
N ARG A 210 9.78 -0.73 -22.35
CA ARG A 210 10.25 -0.78 -23.74
C ARG A 210 9.07 -0.88 -24.69
N GLN A 211 8.07 -1.71 -24.39
CA GLN A 211 6.87 -1.83 -25.22
C GLN A 211 6.06 -0.53 -25.23
N SER A 212 5.85 0.07 -24.06
CA SER A 212 5.14 1.35 -23.93
C SER A 212 5.82 2.46 -24.73
N SER A 213 7.12 2.68 -24.48
CA SER A 213 7.89 3.75 -25.11
C SER A 213 8.04 3.53 -26.62
N LYS A 214 8.19 2.28 -27.09
CA LYS A 214 8.21 1.95 -28.52
C LYS A 214 6.91 2.31 -29.24
N LYS A 215 5.74 2.03 -28.64
CA LYS A 215 4.44 2.40 -29.24
C LYS A 215 4.24 3.91 -29.24
N THR A 216 4.51 4.58 -28.12
CA THR A 216 4.43 6.04 -28.01
C THR A 216 5.38 6.75 -28.98
N ALA A 217 6.59 6.23 -29.18
CA ALA A 217 7.59 6.77 -30.11
C ALA A 217 7.16 6.67 -31.59
N LYS A 218 6.29 5.72 -31.92
CA LYS A 218 5.69 5.53 -33.25
C LYS A 218 4.43 6.38 -33.49
N GLY A 219 3.94 7.08 -32.47
CA GLY A 219 2.65 7.78 -32.53
C GLY A 219 1.44 6.86 -32.34
N GLU A 220 1.65 5.59 -32.02
CA GLU A 220 0.58 4.64 -31.72
C GLU A 220 0.09 4.84 -30.28
N ILE A 221 -1.17 4.45 -30.03
CA ILE A 221 -1.74 4.40 -28.68
C ILE A 221 -0.97 3.34 -27.90
N SER A 222 -0.27 3.76 -26.84
CA SER A 222 0.43 2.85 -25.95
C SER A 222 -0.60 2.09 -25.11
N PRO A 223 -0.35 0.83 -24.71
CA PRO A 223 -1.28 0.06 -23.87
C PRO A 223 -1.52 0.76 -22.52
N PHE A 224 -0.62 1.65 -22.13
CA PHE A 224 -0.73 2.45 -20.91
C PHE A 224 -1.29 3.86 -21.18
N HIS A 225 -1.08 4.42 -22.37
CA HIS A 225 -1.56 5.78 -22.70
C HIS A 225 -2.65 5.71 -23.77
N ASN A 226 -3.91 5.86 -23.36
CA ASN A 226 -5.05 5.82 -24.27
C ASN A 226 -5.29 7.08 -25.14
N HIS A 227 -4.27 7.92 -25.27
CA HIS A 227 -4.37 9.17 -26.02
C HIS A 227 -3.23 9.20 -27.01
N ALA A 228 -3.50 9.65 -28.23
CA ALA A 228 -2.45 9.84 -29.23
C ALA A 228 -1.39 10.80 -28.68
N PRO A 229 -0.10 10.40 -28.67
CA PRO A 229 0.95 11.22 -28.07
C PRO A 229 1.22 12.47 -28.91
N ASN A 230 1.35 13.61 -28.23
CA ASN A 230 1.76 14.87 -28.85
C ASN A 230 3.18 14.76 -29.41
N ALA A 231 3.54 15.57 -30.41
CA ALA A 231 4.88 15.57 -31.02
C ALA A 231 6.03 15.67 -29.98
N ARG A 232 5.85 16.48 -28.92
CA ARG A 232 6.83 16.58 -27.82
C ARG A 232 6.95 15.29 -27.01
N GLN A 233 5.84 14.58 -26.80
CA GLN A 233 5.83 13.30 -26.09
C GLN A 233 6.43 12.18 -26.94
N GLN A 234 6.26 12.21 -28.25
CA GLN A 234 6.89 11.27 -29.17
C GLN A 234 8.41 11.40 -29.15
N VAL A 235 8.94 12.63 -29.22
CA VAL A 235 10.38 12.90 -29.13
C VAL A 235 10.94 12.43 -27.78
N LEU A 236 10.26 12.75 -26.69
CA LEU A 236 10.68 12.28 -25.36
C LEU A 236 10.66 10.74 -25.26
N ALA A 237 9.62 10.09 -25.78
CA ALA A 237 9.51 8.64 -25.81
C ALA A 237 10.58 7.98 -26.69
N GLN A 238 11.04 8.63 -27.77
CA GLN A 238 12.17 8.17 -28.57
C GLN A 238 13.47 8.18 -27.76
N PHE A 239 13.75 9.26 -27.02
CA PHE A 239 14.90 9.32 -26.13
C PHE A 239 14.86 8.25 -25.03
N VAL A 240 13.68 8.03 -24.42
CA VAL A 240 13.50 6.99 -23.40
C VAL A 240 13.68 5.59 -23.99
N ASN A 241 13.06 5.31 -25.14
CA ASN A 241 13.18 4.01 -25.81
C ASN A 241 14.63 3.71 -26.22
N PHE A 242 15.37 4.71 -26.72
CA PHE A 242 16.79 4.56 -27.06
C PHE A 242 17.62 4.18 -25.82
N ASN A 243 17.43 4.88 -24.71
CA ASN A 243 18.11 4.56 -23.45
C ASN A 243 17.74 3.15 -22.93
N LEU A 244 16.46 2.76 -23.01
CA LEU A 244 16.01 1.42 -22.61
C LEU A 244 16.65 0.32 -23.46
N ILE A 245 16.87 0.56 -24.75
CA ILE A 245 17.57 -0.39 -25.64
C ILE A 245 19.04 -0.52 -25.25
N ILE A 246 19.70 0.59 -24.92
CA ILE A 246 21.13 0.62 -24.57
C ILE A 246 21.41 -0.02 -23.21
N MET A 247 20.49 0.12 -22.24
CA MET A 247 20.70 -0.24 -20.85
C MET A 247 21.18 -1.70 -20.63
N PRO A 248 20.60 -2.74 -21.26
CA PRO A 248 21.13 -4.10 -21.16
C PRO A 248 22.54 -4.27 -21.72
N PHE A 249 22.88 -3.59 -22.82
CA PHE A 249 24.22 -3.68 -23.41
C PHE A 249 25.27 -3.07 -22.50
N VAL A 250 24.97 -1.92 -21.89
CA VAL A 250 25.86 -1.29 -20.90
C VAL A 250 26.04 -2.20 -19.69
N ALA A 251 24.97 -2.80 -19.18
CA ALA A 251 25.06 -3.69 -18.03
C ALA A 251 25.88 -4.97 -18.33
N VAL A 252 25.73 -5.55 -19.53
CA VAL A 252 26.56 -6.69 -19.99
C VAL A 252 28.02 -6.26 -20.16
N ASN A 253 28.27 -5.10 -20.79
CA ASN A 253 29.61 -4.54 -20.94
C ASN A 253 30.31 -4.39 -19.59
N THR A 254 29.64 -3.85 -18.58
CA THR A 254 30.19 -3.69 -17.24
C THR A 254 30.46 -5.03 -16.56
N PHE A 255 29.56 -6.00 -16.69
CA PHE A 255 29.76 -7.34 -16.15
C PHE A 255 30.96 -8.05 -16.78
N VAL A 256 31.09 -8.00 -18.12
CA VAL A 256 32.23 -8.57 -18.84
C VAL A 256 33.53 -7.84 -18.47
N SER A 257 33.49 -6.50 -18.40
CA SER A 257 34.63 -5.68 -18.00
C SER A 257 35.17 -6.08 -16.61
N LEU A 258 34.26 -6.29 -15.65
CA LEU A 258 34.61 -6.77 -14.31
C LEU A 258 35.19 -8.19 -14.31
N LEU A 259 34.66 -9.10 -15.13
CA LEU A 259 35.22 -10.45 -15.28
C LEU A 259 36.63 -10.42 -15.86
N VAL A 260 36.86 -9.59 -16.87
CA VAL A 260 38.18 -9.45 -17.50
C VAL A 260 39.21 -8.92 -16.50
N LEU A 261 38.87 -7.89 -15.72
CA LEU A 261 39.73 -7.38 -14.65
C LEU A 261 40.03 -8.42 -13.56
N LEU A 262 39.06 -9.30 -13.27
CA LEU A 262 39.25 -10.35 -12.27
C LEU A 262 40.25 -11.40 -12.76
N VAL A 263 40.35 -11.61 -14.08
CA VAL A 263 41.29 -12.54 -14.71
C VAL A 263 42.67 -11.90 -14.87
N ASP A 264 42.74 -10.67 -15.40
CA ASP A 264 43.99 -9.93 -15.56
C ASP A 264 43.78 -8.42 -15.32
N PRO A 265 44.35 -7.85 -14.25
CA PRO A 265 44.21 -6.43 -13.92
C PRO A 265 45.01 -5.51 -14.87
N ASN A 266 45.97 -6.03 -15.64
CA ASN A 266 46.85 -5.24 -16.51
C ASN A 266 46.41 -5.24 -17.99
N LEU A 267 45.29 -5.89 -18.33
CA LEU A 267 44.85 -6.05 -19.72
C LEU A 267 44.38 -4.73 -20.38
N PHE A 268 44.08 -3.71 -19.58
CA PHE A 268 43.51 -2.42 -20.02
C PHE A 268 44.52 -1.26 -19.87
N VAL A 269 45.67 -1.40 -20.50
CA VAL A 269 46.65 -0.31 -20.65
C VAL A 269 46.56 0.21 -22.08
N HIS A 270 46.26 1.49 -22.23
CA HIS A 270 46.19 2.16 -23.53
C HIS A 270 47.55 2.15 -24.25
N SER A 271 47.53 2.15 -25.59
CA SER A 271 48.77 2.24 -26.36
C SER A 271 49.44 3.61 -26.19
N ASP A 272 50.76 3.66 -26.42
CA ASP A 272 51.55 4.90 -26.42
C ASP A 272 50.97 5.98 -27.35
N ARG A 273 50.22 5.58 -28.38
CA ARG A 273 49.53 6.49 -29.30
C ARG A 273 48.44 7.28 -28.58
N VAL A 274 47.60 6.62 -27.79
CA VAL A 274 46.53 7.28 -27.02
C VAL A 274 47.13 8.19 -25.96
N LEU A 275 48.18 7.75 -25.27
CA LEU A 275 48.90 8.55 -24.27
C LEU A 275 49.58 9.78 -24.85
N SER A 276 49.93 9.76 -26.14
CA SER A 276 50.52 10.90 -26.85
C SER A 276 49.50 11.95 -27.34
N LEU A 277 48.19 11.69 -27.21
CA LEU A 277 47.15 12.62 -27.63
C LEU A 277 47.01 13.77 -26.62
N PRO A 278 47.10 15.05 -27.05
CA PRO A 278 46.96 16.19 -26.15
C PRO A 278 45.55 16.33 -25.55
N GLU A 279 44.55 15.68 -26.15
CA GLU A 279 43.15 15.74 -25.72
C GLU A 279 42.77 14.62 -24.74
N TYR A 280 43.54 13.53 -24.71
CA TYR A 280 43.31 12.42 -23.79
C TYR A 280 44.05 12.68 -22.47
N ARG A 281 43.31 12.60 -21.37
CA ARG A 281 43.88 12.63 -20.03
C ARG A 281 43.77 11.24 -19.46
N LEU A 282 44.87 10.72 -18.92
CA LEU A 282 44.90 9.44 -18.24
C LEU A 282 43.87 9.45 -17.11
N GLN A 283 42.87 8.59 -17.20
CA GLN A 283 41.93 8.32 -16.12
C GLN A 283 42.53 7.22 -15.23
N GLU A 284 42.34 7.35 -13.92
CA GLU A 284 42.86 6.34 -12.98
C GLU A 284 42.06 5.04 -13.03
N THR A 285 40.81 5.09 -13.51
CA THR A 285 39.95 3.92 -13.66
C THR A 285 39.39 3.78 -15.08
N PHE A 286 39.67 2.64 -15.73
CA PHE A 286 39.26 2.31 -17.10
C PHE A 286 37.73 2.28 -17.33
N MET A 287 36.91 2.34 -16.27
CA MET A 287 35.47 2.28 -16.43
C MET A 287 34.82 3.66 -16.57
N GLU A 288 35.50 4.75 -16.21
CA GLU A 288 35.09 6.10 -16.60
C GLU A 288 35.18 6.30 -18.11
N GLU A 289 36.05 5.54 -18.77
CA GLU A 289 36.19 5.48 -20.23
C GLU A 289 35.01 4.76 -20.90
N GLY A 290 34.14 4.09 -20.13
CA GLY A 290 32.99 3.31 -20.61
C GLY A 290 33.20 1.79 -20.59
N GLY A 291 34.18 1.29 -19.82
CA GLY A 291 34.52 -0.14 -19.73
C GLY A 291 35.12 -0.66 -21.03
N LEU A 292 35.00 -1.96 -21.29
CA LEU A 292 35.59 -2.62 -22.47
C LEU A 292 35.21 -1.94 -23.80
N LEU A 293 33.93 -1.60 -23.99
CA LEU A 293 33.46 -0.92 -25.20
C LEU A 293 34.03 0.49 -25.33
N GLY A 294 34.09 1.22 -24.21
CA GLY A 294 34.62 2.58 -24.16
C GLY A 294 36.12 2.65 -24.44
N PHE A 295 36.89 1.82 -23.73
CA PHE A 295 38.32 1.59 -23.97
C PHE A 295 38.60 1.27 -25.44
N GLY A 296 37.85 0.32 -26.01
CA GLY A 296 37.99 -0.05 -27.42
C GLY A 296 37.66 1.08 -28.41
N LEU A 297 36.67 1.92 -28.09
CA LEU A 297 36.32 3.08 -28.92
C LEU A 297 37.40 4.16 -28.88
N ILE A 298 37.97 4.47 -27.71
CA ILE A 298 39.07 5.43 -27.57
C ILE A 298 40.29 4.94 -28.37
N GLU A 299 40.62 3.65 -28.23
CA GLU A 299 41.71 3.03 -28.97
C GLU A 299 41.45 3.10 -30.49
N LEU A 300 40.22 2.85 -30.94
CA LEU A 300 39.82 2.95 -32.34
C LEU A 300 39.90 4.39 -32.87
N PHE A 301 39.44 5.39 -32.11
CA PHE A 301 39.46 6.79 -32.53
C PHE A 301 40.88 7.38 -32.56
N SER A 302 41.83 6.78 -31.83
CA SER A 302 43.25 7.12 -31.93
C SER A 302 43.85 6.90 -33.33
N TYR A 303 43.22 6.08 -34.17
CA TYR A 303 43.64 5.84 -35.56
C TYR A 303 43.23 6.97 -36.53
N ILE A 304 42.41 7.94 -36.09
CA ILE A 304 41.96 9.06 -36.93
C ILE A 304 43.00 10.19 -36.86
N PRO A 305 43.70 10.51 -37.98
CA PRO A 305 44.79 11.48 -37.97
C PRO A 305 44.30 12.94 -38.01
N VAL A 306 43.01 13.18 -38.31
CA VAL A 306 42.44 14.53 -38.48
C VAL A 306 41.84 15.04 -37.16
N GLU A 307 42.47 16.03 -36.55
CA GLU A 307 42.05 16.66 -35.28
C GLU A 307 40.61 17.20 -35.34
N GLY A 308 40.21 17.80 -36.46
CA GLY A 308 38.86 18.36 -36.66
C GLY A 308 37.72 17.33 -36.65
N ILE A 309 38.01 16.03 -36.75
CA ILE A 309 37.01 14.95 -36.68
C ILE A 309 37.18 14.16 -35.37
N ARG A 310 38.42 13.92 -34.95
CA ARG A 310 38.74 13.17 -33.73
C ARG A 310 38.26 13.87 -32.46
N VAL A 311 38.57 15.17 -32.32
CA VAL A 311 38.25 15.94 -31.10
C VAL A 311 36.75 15.99 -30.85
N PRO A 312 35.89 16.36 -31.83
CA PRO A 312 34.45 16.35 -31.63
C PRO A 312 33.90 14.97 -31.28
N ILE A 313 34.41 13.88 -31.87
CA ILE A 313 33.92 12.51 -31.60
C ILE A 313 34.26 12.08 -30.17
N VAL A 314 35.51 12.24 -29.74
CA VAL A 314 35.95 11.89 -28.38
C VAL A 314 35.20 12.73 -27.36
N SER A 315 35.11 14.05 -27.58
CA SER A 315 34.32 14.94 -26.72
C SER A 315 32.83 14.61 -26.71
N MET A 316 32.26 14.16 -27.84
CA MET A 316 30.85 13.77 -27.91
C MET A 316 30.57 12.43 -27.22
N VAL A 317 31.51 11.49 -27.23
CA VAL A 317 31.41 10.24 -26.46
C VAL A 317 31.51 10.51 -24.97
N LEU A 318 32.46 11.34 -24.53
CA LEU A 318 32.59 11.79 -23.14
C LEU A 318 31.35 12.56 -22.68
N LEU A 319 30.86 13.50 -23.51
CA LEU A 319 29.62 14.24 -23.25
C LEU A 319 28.41 13.31 -23.21
N PHE A 320 28.35 12.29 -24.06
CA PHE A 320 27.28 11.30 -24.05
C PHE A 320 27.28 10.46 -22.77
N LEU A 321 28.44 9.97 -22.32
CA LEU A 321 28.57 9.25 -21.04
C LEU A 321 28.11 10.14 -19.87
N LEU A 322 28.51 11.41 -19.87
CA LEU A 322 28.16 12.41 -18.85
C LEU A 322 26.67 12.76 -18.86
N LEU A 323 26.14 13.05 -20.04
CA LEU A 323 24.76 13.43 -20.24
C LEU A 323 23.83 12.26 -19.97
N ASN A 324 24.24 11.02 -20.24
CA ASN A 324 23.47 9.84 -19.86
C ASN A 324 23.33 9.74 -18.34
N VAL A 325 24.39 9.87 -17.55
CA VAL A 325 24.28 9.82 -16.07
C VAL A 325 23.38 10.95 -15.55
N ALA A 326 23.55 12.18 -16.06
CA ALA A 326 22.81 13.35 -15.60
C ALA A 326 21.34 13.41 -16.07
N ILE A 327 21.06 13.13 -17.34
CA ILE A 327 19.70 13.10 -17.90
C ILE A 327 18.92 11.91 -17.33
N ILE A 328 19.57 10.75 -17.17
CA ILE A 328 18.95 9.60 -16.51
C ILE A 328 18.60 10.02 -15.09
N GLY A 329 19.52 10.52 -14.26
CA GLY A 329 19.22 10.93 -12.88
C GLY A 329 18.05 11.93 -12.72
N PHE A 330 17.92 12.90 -13.64
CA PHE A 330 16.87 13.93 -13.59
C PHE A 330 15.50 13.46 -14.10
N LEU A 331 15.44 12.72 -15.21
CA LEU A 331 14.18 12.14 -15.72
C LEU A 331 13.73 10.92 -14.89
N PHE A 332 14.67 10.28 -14.22
CA PHE A 332 14.47 9.00 -13.54
C PHE A 332 13.45 9.06 -12.40
N VAL A 333 13.44 10.09 -11.57
CA VAL A 333 12.50 10.15 -10.42
C VAL A 333 11.04 10.19 -10.90
N SER A 334 10.76 10.92 -11.99
CA SER A 334 9.42 10.98 -12.58
C SER A 334 9.05 9.65 -13.24
N GLU A 335 9.96 9.05 -14.01
CA GLU A 335 9.68 7.81 -14.72
C GLU A 335 9.47 6.63 -13.76
N VAL A 336 10.26 6.56 -12.69
CA VAL A 336 10.08 5.59 -11.59
C VAL A 336 8.76 5.75 -10.89
N ALA A 337 8.32 6.99 -10.67
CA ALA A 337 7.01 7.23 -10.10
C ALA A 337 5.90 6.66 -11.00
N HIS A 338 5.97 6.87 -12.32
CA HIS A 338 5.01 6.25 -13.25
C HIS A 338 5.07 4.73 -13.20
N ILE A 339 6.27 4.13 -13.19
CA ILE A 339 6.48 2.67 -13.13
C ILE A 339 5.88 2.06 -11.86
N LEU A 340 6.17 2.66 -10.71
CA LEU A 340 5.71 2.15 -9.41
C LEU A 340 4.21 2.31 -9.22
N PHE A 341 3.60 3.35 -9.79
CA PHE A 341 2.15 3.50 -9.80
C PHE A 341 1.49 2.51 -10.75
N LEU A 342 2.08 2.26 -11.93
CA LEU A 342 1.55 1.31 -12.91
C LEU A 342 1.41 -0.10 -12.31
N ASN A 343 2.34 -0.48 -11.42
CA ASN A 343 2.36 -1.75 -10.69
C ASN A 343 2.39 -3.01 -11.58
N VAL A 344 2.94 -2.90 -12.80
CA VAL A 344 3.02 -4.00 -13.80
C VAL A 344 4.21 -4.95 -13.52
N GLN A 345 4.90 -4.79 -12.39
CA GLN A 345 6.07 -5.61 -12.04
C GLN A 345 5.72 -7.09 -11.92
N ASP A 346 4.53 -7.42 -11.40
CA ASP A 346 4.05 -8.81 -11.27
C ASP A 346 3.74 -9.45 -12.64
N ALA A 347 3.27 -8.65 -13.60
CA ALA A 347 2.95 -9.11 -14.96
C ALA A 347 4.18 -9.17 -15.88
N SER A 348 5.18 -8.32 -15.64
CA SER A 348 6.32 -8.12 -16.54
C SER A 348 7.62 -8.79 -16.11
N GLY A 349 7.78 -9.11 -14.82
CA GLY A 349 9.05 -9.63 -14.33
C GLY A 349 8.98 -10.36 -13.00
N ARG A 350 10.12 -10.88 -12.55
CA ARG A 350 10.26 -11.56 -11.25
C ARG A 350 11.21 -10.78 -10.37
N GLY A 351 10.85 -10.63 -9.10
CA GLY A 351 11.71 -9.98 -8.10
C GLY A 351 11.54 -8.46 -8.00
N GLY A 352 10.43 -7.90 -8.52
CA GLY A 352 10.02 -6.52 -8.28
C GLY A 352 9.78 -6.20 -6.80
N ILE A 353 9.52 -4.93 -6.50
CA ILE A 353 9.20 -4.43 -5.16
C ILE A 353 7.76 -3.94 -5.17
N LYS A 354 6.86 -4.73 -4.55
CA LYS A 354 5.46 -4.36 -4.36
C LYS A 354 5.31 -3.48 -3.12
N LEU A 355 4.96 -2.22 -3.32
CA LEU A 355 4.79 -1.24 -2.22
C LEU A 355 3.34 -1.17 -1.72
N ALA A 356 2.39 -1.36 -2.64
CA ALA A 356 0.96 -1.32 -2.40
C ALA A 356 0.23 -2.21 -3.42
N ASP A 357 -1.00 -2.56 -3.10
CA ASP A 357 -1.91 -3.25 -4.02
C ASP A 357 -2.38 -2.27 -5.11
N SER A 358 -2.44 -2.70 -6.37
CA SER A 358 -2.90 -1.84 -7.48
C SER A 358 -4.32 -1.37 -7.27
N ARG A 359 -5.21 -2.21 -6.74
CA ARG A 359 -6.62 -1.83 -6.50
C ARG A 359 -6.73 -0.75 -5.42
N LEU A 360 -5.85 -0.78 -4.42
CA LEU A 360 -5.78 0.25 -3.39
C LEU A 360 -5.12 1.54 -3.92
N LEU A 361 -4.18 1.44 -4.86
CA LEU A 361 -3.54 2.61 -5.46
C LEU A 361 -4.50 3.44 -6.32
N SER A 362 -5.47 2.83 -7.00
CA SER A 362 -6.51 3.58 -7.70
C SER A 362 -7.48 4.25 -6.71
N ALA A 363 -7.86 3.54 -5.65
CA ALA A 363 -8.91 3.97 -4.73
C ALA A 363 -8.45 4.95 -3.63
N GLU A 364 -7.22 4.81 -3.10
CA GLU A 364 -6.78 5.48 -1.87
C GLU A 364 -5.59 6.42 -2.06
N ARG A 365 -5.82 7.72 -1.84
CA ARG A 365 -4.77 8.75 -1.84
C ARG A 365 -3.67 8.55 -0.79
N SER A 366 -3.99 7.90 0.33
CA SER A 366 -3.00 7.54 1.36
C SER A 366 -1.96 6.54 0.83
N GLN A 367 -2.38 5.56 0.05
CA GLN A 367 -1.49 4.56 -0.57
C GLN A 367 -0.70 5.17 -1.73
N GLN A 368 -1.33 6.03 -2.53
CA GLN A 368 -0.67 6.82 -3.56
C GLN A 368 0.46 7.66 -2.95
N ALA A 369 0.19 8.38 -1.86
CA ALA A 369 1.18 9.16 -1.13
C ALA A 369 2.32 8.28 -0.58
N LYS A 370 2.02 7.07 -0.11
CA LYS A 370 3.05 6.14 0.39
C LYS A 370 4.00 5.68 -0.72
N VAL A 371 3.48 5.34 -1.90
CA VAL A 371 4.31 4.96 -3.06
C VAL A 371 5.15 6.14 -3.52
N LEU A 372 4.54 7.31 -3.69
CA LEU A 372 5.26 8.51 -4.13
C LEU A 372 6.30 8.98 -3.10
N ASN A 373 6.00 8.86 -1.81
CA ASN A 373 6.95 9.15 -0.74
C ASN A 373 8.15 8.19 -0.80
N PHE A 374 7.94 6.90 -1.09
CA PHE A 374 9.04 5.97 -1.35
C PHE A 374 9.84 6.38 -2.58
N CYS A 375 9.22 6.83 -3.68
CA CYS A 375 9.96 7.30 -4.85
C CYS A 375 10.92 8.45 -4.50
N PHE A 376 10.45 9.44 -3.75
CA PHE A 376 11.25 10.60 -3.37
C PHE A 376 12.29 10.31 -2.27
N THR A 377 11.96 9.49 -1.29
CA THR A 377 12.92 9.12 -0.23
C THR A 377 13.95 8.12 -0.72
N GLY A 378 13.51 7.07 -1.41
CA GLY A 378 14.32 5.93 -1.81
C GLY A 378 15.24 6.21 -2.99
N PHE A 379 14.85 7.02 -3.97
CA PHE A 379 15.65 7.22 -5.19
C PHE A 379 16.27 8.60 -5.34
N ALA A 380 15.68 9.65 -4.77
CA ALA A 380 16.17 11.01 -4.99
C ALA A 380 17.57 11.22 -4.40
N GLY A 381 17.78 10.75 -3.16
CA GLY A 381 19.08 10.89 -2.49
C GLY A 381 20.21 10.23 -3.25
N GLN A 382 20.03 8.98 -3.69
CA GLN A 382 21.04 8.27 -4.47
C GLN A 382 21.25 8.89 -5.87
N SER A 383 20.19 9.26 -6.57
CA SER A 383 20.30 9.82 -7.92
C SER A 383 21.02 11.18 -7.89
N MET A 384 20.73 12.02 -6.89
CA MET A 384 21.41 13.30 -6.70
C MET A 384 22.85 13.12 -6.20
N LEU A 385 23.12 12.09 -5.39
CA LEU A 385 24.49 11.72 -5.03
C LEU A 385 25.30 11.32 -6.27
N LEU A 386 24.75 10.47 -7.14
CA LEU A 386 25.42 10.10 -8.40
C LEU A 386 25.62 11.29 -9.34
N LEU A 387 24.64 12.19 -9.42
CA LEU A 387 24.78 13.43 -10.18
C LEU A 387 25.90 14.31 -9.61
N ALA A 388 25.92 14.52 -8.28
CA ALA A 388 26.93 15.31 -7.62
C ALA A 388 28.34 14.70 -7.76
N LEU A 389 28.45 13.38 -7.59
CA LEU A 389 29.68 12.64 -7.80
C LEU A 389 30.16 12.78 -9.26
N ALA A 390 29.29 12.57 -10.23
CA ALA A 390 29.63 12.74 -11.64
C ALA A 390 30.05 14.18 -11.97
N MET A 391 29.42 15.19 -11.37
CA MET A 391 29.85 16.58 -11.52
C MET A 391 31.24 16.82 -10.92
N ILE A 392 31.55 16.21 -9.77
CA ILE A 392 32.84 16.35 -9.09
C ILE A 392 33.96 15.62 -9.82
N THR A 393 33.69 14.43 -10.39
CA THR A 393 34.72 13.59 -11.02
C THR A 393 34.95 13.88 -12.51
N PHE A 394 33.90 14.18 -13.29
CA PHE A 394 34.03 14.25 -14.77
C PHE A 394 34.38 15.63 -15.36
N TRP A 395 34.09 16.77 -14.72
CA TRP A 395 34.20 18.10 -15.38
C TRP A 395 35.61 18.73 -15.45
N ASP A 396 36.69 17.93 -15.27
CA ASP A 396 38.10 18.32 -15.05
C ASP A 396 38.53 18.12 -13.58
N SER A 397 39.60 17.35 -13.36
CA SER A 397 40.38 17.13 -12.13
C SER A 397 40.84 18.37 -11.32
N SER A 398 40.34 19.55 -11.67
CA SER A 398 40.64 20.83 -11.07
C SER A 398 39.71 21.18 -9.89
N PHE A 399 38.79 20.28 -9.46
CA PHE A 399 37.74 20.61 -8.49
C PHE A 399 37.97 20.19 -7.05
N LEU A 400 38.73 19.13 -6.82
CA LEU A 400 39.16 18.81 -5.46
C LEU A 400 40.48 19.53 -5.22
N PRO A 401 40.54 20.42 -4.22
CA PRO A 401 41.76 21.14 -3.92
C PRO A 401 42.80 20.12 -3.48
N GLN A 402 43.89 20.01 -4.23
CA GLN A 402 44.94 19.06 -3.93
C GLN A 402 45.87 19.66 -2.88
N THR A 403 46.16 18.83 -1.86
CA THR A 403 47.09 19.05 -0.74
C THR A 403 47.17 20.50 -0.24
N THR A 404 47.96 21.36 -0.88
CA THR A 404 48.18 22.76 -0.47
C THR A 404 47.02 23.72 -0.70
N GLN A 405 46.02 23.35 -1.53
CA GLN A 405 44.88 24.20 -1.88
C GLN A 405 43.64 24.00 -0.98
N CYS A 406 43.67 23.00 -0.10
CA CYS A 406 42.52 22.60 0.72
C CYS A 406 42.44 23.36 2.07
N GLY A 407 43.45 24.18 2.40
CA GLY A 407 43.42 25.05 3.58
C GLY A 407 43.11 24.29 4.87
N THR A 408 42.11 24.76 5.63
CA THR A 408 41.70 24.15 6.91
C THR A 408 41.10 22.74 6.79
N TRP A 409 40.75 22.29 5.57
CA TRP A 409 40.09 21.00 5.31
C TRP A 409 41.07 19.88 4.93
N GLU A 410 42.36 20.18 4.86
CA GLU A 410 43.43 19.22 4.51
C GLU A 410 43.41 17.97 5.41
N ALA A 411 43.25 18.15 6.73
CA ALA A 411 43.27 17.06 7.70
C ALA A 411 41.94 16.31 7.86
N THR A 412 40.82 16.83 7.35
CA THR A 412 39.46 16.32 7.64
C THR A 412 38.75 15.78 6.42
N VAL A 413 38.42 16.65 5.45
CA VAL A 413 37.60 16.31 4.29
C VAL A 413 38.49 15.84 3.15
N CYS A 414 39.58 16.56 2.85
CA CYS A 414 40.49 16.23 1.75
C CYS A 414 41.36 14.99 2.01
N SER A 415 41.56 14.58 3.26
CA SER A 415 42.26 13.33 3.61
C SER A 415 41.43 12.08 3.33
N VAL A 416 40.09 12.20 3.37
CA VAL A 416 39.15 11.07 3.16
C VAL A 416 38.60 11.08 1.73
N LEU A 417 38.16 12.25 1.25
CA LEU A 417 37.62 12.45 -0.10
C LEU A 417 38.75 12.77 -1.08
N THR A 418 39.64 11.80 -1.24
CA THR A 418 40.67 11.83 -2.28
C THR A 418 40.04 11.69 -3.66
N LYS A 419 40.69 12.26 -4.68
CA LYS A 419 40.27 12.13 -6.08
C LYS A 419 40.08 10.66 -6.47
N GLU A 420 41.11 9.84 -6.23
CA GLU A 420 41.09 8.40 -6.55
C GLU A 420 39.93 7.67 -5.87
N GLY A 421 39.64 8.02 -4.60
CA GLY A 421 38.54 7.41 -3.85
C GLY A 421 37.15 7.84 -4.34
N LEU A 422 36.99 9.07 -4.82
CA LEU A 422 35.73 9.57 -5.34
C LEU A 422 35.42 9.03 -6.74
N GLU A 423 36.43 8.92 -7.60
CA GLU A 423 36.33 8.27 -8.91
C GLU A 423 35.97 6.77 -8.74
N GLU A 424 36.69 6.06 -7.87
CA GLU A 424 36.41 4.66 -7.58
C GLU A 424 35.01 4.46 -6.98
N LEU A 425 34.56 5.33 -6.07
CA LEU A 425 33.20 5.27 -5.50
C LEU A 425 32.12 5.49 -6.57
N THR A 426 32.27 6.49 -7.42
CA THR A 426 31.32 6.83 -8.49
C THR A 426 31.13 5.63 -9.40
N TRP A 427 32.24 5.00 -9.76
CA TRP A 427 32.24 3.78 -10.54
C TRP A 427 31.59 2.59 -9.82
N MET A 428 31.97 2.33 -8.56
CA MET A 428 31.44 1.21 -7.77
C MET A 428 29.91 1.30 -7.65
N LEU A 429 29.36 2.50 -7.44
CA LEU A 429 27.92 2.71 -7.35
C LEU A 429 27.21 2.51 -8.70
N ALA A 430 27.79 3.03 -9.79
CA ALA A 430 27.23 2.87 -11.13
C ALA A 430 27.24 1.40 -11.59
N SER A 431 28.37 0.71 -11.41
CA SER A 431 28.53 -0.70 -11.76
C SER A 431 27.66 -1.61 -10.88
N GLY A 432 27.60 -1.36 -9.57
CA GLY A 432 26.73 -2.09 -8.65
C GLY A 432 25.25 -2.01 -9.05
N GLY A 433 24.76 -0.83 -9.46
CA GLY A 433 23.40 -0.66 -9.98
C GLY A 433 23.14 -1.42 -11.29
N GLN A 434 24.09 -1.43 -12.21
CA GLN A 434 23.99 -2.14 -13.49
C GLN A 434 24.00 -3.66 -13.32
N ILE A 435 24.82 -4.21 -12.42
CA ILE A 435 24.85 -5.64 -12.11
C ILE A 435 23.53 -6.06 -11.45
N ALA A 436 23.02 -5.26 -10.51
CA ALA A 436 21.74 -5.50 -9.87
C ALA A 436 20.58 -5.53 -10.89
N PHE A 437 20.59 -4.59 -11.85
CA PHE A 437 19.66 -4.58 -12.98
C PHE A 437 19.80 -5.85 -13.82
N LEU A 438 21.01 -6.22 -14.25
CA LEU A 438 21.27 -7.37 -15.11
C LEU A 438 20.73 -8.67 -14.52
N ALA A 439 21.01 -8.92 -13.23
CA ALA A 439 20.57 -10.12 -12.54
C ALA A 439 19.04 -10.28 -12.54
N ILE A 440 18.31 -9.18 -12.34
CA ILE A 440 16.84 -9.19 -12.29
C ILE A 440 16.24 -9.19 -13.69
N TRP A 441 16.83 -8.45 -14.62
CA TRP A 441 16.41 -8.41 -16.02
C TRP A 441 16.48 -9.79 -16.65
N VAL A 442 17.61 -10.51 -16.55
CA VAL A 442 17.77 -11.88 -17.07
C VAL A 442 16.72 -12.83 -16.51
N ARG A 443 16.41 -12.73 -15.20
CA ARG A 443 15.37 -13.55 -14.56
C ARG A 443 13.95 -13.18 -15.05
N SER A 444 13.74 -11.93 -15.44
CA SER A 444 12.44 -11.39 -15.84
C SER A 444 12.10 -11.64 -17.31
N LEU A 445 13.09 -11.88 -18.18
CA LEU A 445 12.88 -12.16 -19.62
C LEU A 445 11.84 -13.26 -19.91
N ARG A 446 11.84 -14.34 -19.11
CA ARG A 446 10.88 -15.46 -19.30
C ARG A 446 9.42 -15.05 -19.06
N VAL A 447 9.17 -14.19 -18.07
CA VAL A 447 7.81 -13.73 -17.74
C VAL A 447 7.41 -12.59 -18.68
N GLY A 448 8.33 -11.65 -18.94
CA GLY A 448 8.08 -10.50 -19.80
C GLY A 448 7.73 -10.85 -21.26
N SER A 449 8.13 -12.02 -21.76
CA SER A 449 7.73 -12.50 -23.09
C SER A 449 6.21 -12.67 -23.26
N LYS A 450 5.47 -12.87 -22.16
CA LYS A 450 4.00 -13.03 -22.18
C LYS A 450 3.23 -11.70 -22.17
N ILE A 451 3.90 -10.56 -22.02
CA ILE A 451 3.23 -9.25 -21.99
C ILE A 451 2.59 -8.91 -23.35
N GLU A 452 3.11 -9.45 -24.45
CA GLU A 452 2.50 -9.26 -25.78
C GLU A 452 1.10 -9.89 -25.87
N ASP A 453 0.82 -10.92 -25.07
CA ASP A 453 -0.49 -11.57 -24.96
C ASP A 453 -1.42 -10.85 -23.97
N ILE A 454 -0.91 -9.87 -23.22
CA ILE A 454 -1.68 -9.13 -22.21
C ILE A 454 -2.38 -7.93 -22.86
N THR A 455 -3.70 -7.92 -22.78
CA THR A 455 -4.51 -6.78 -23.23
C THR A 455 -4.63 -5.77 -22.10
N PHE A 456 -4.05 -4.58 -22.28
CA PHE A 456 -4.29 -3.43 -21.41
C PHE A 456 -5.39 -2.58 -22.02
N ASP A 457 -6.54 -2.54 -21.35
CA ASP A 457 -7.65 -1.71 -21.76
C ASP A 457 -7.64 -0.39 -20.99
N ALA A 458 -7.29 0.68 -21.70
CA ALA A 458 -7.17 2.03 -21.17
C ALA A 458 -8.34 2.94 -21.62
N ALA A 459 -9.28 2.43 -22.44
CA ALA A 459 -10.49 3.14 -22.91
C ALA A 459 -11.72 2.93 -22.02
N VAL A 460 -11.67 1.89 -21.19
CA VAL A 460 -12.76 1.43 -20.33
C VAL A 460 -13.37 2.52 -19.45
N GLY A 461 -12.59 3.47 -18.93
CA GLY A 461 -13.10 4.44 -17.93
C GLY A 461 -14.26 5.31 -18.43
N ASN A 462 -14.14 5.88 -19.64
CA ASN A 462 -15.17 6.76 -20.21
C ASN A 462 -16.34 5.96 -20.79
N GLU A 463 -16.06 4.83 -21.46
CA GLU A 463 -17.10 3.96 -22.00
C GLU A 463 -17.91 3.28 -20.88
N ARG A 464 -17.29 2.91 -19.74
CA ARG A 464 -18.00 2.38 -18.57
C ARG A 464 -18.93 3.37 -17.92
N GLN A 465 -18.60 4.67 -17.86
CA GLN A 465 -19.55 5.64 -17.31
C GLN A 465 -20.84 5.62 -18.13
N GLN A 466 -20.73 5.59 -19.45
CA GLN A 466 -21.89 5.45 -20.35
C GLN A 466 -22.60 4.11 -20.17
N PHE A 467 -21.89 2.97 -20.09
CA PHE A 467 -22.51 1.67 -19.86
C PHE A 467 -23.11 1.50 -18.45
N THR A 468 -22.56 2.17 -17.44
CA THR A 468 -23.09 2.18 -16.06
C THR A 468 -24.37 3.03 -16.00
N GLU A 469 -24.40 4.15 -16.70
CA GLU A 469 -25.61 4.98 -16.86
C GLU A 469 -26.72 4.21 -17.61
N MET A 470 -26.35 3.36 -18.56
CA MET A 470 -27.28 2.50 -19.31
C MET A 470 -27.56 1.14 -18.64
N GLU A 471 -26.88 0.80 -17.53
CA GLU A 471 -27.02 -0.50 -16.85
C GLU A 471 -28.46 -0.73 -16.38
N ASP A 472 -29.11 0.31 -15.88
CA ASP A 472 -30.51 0.30 -15.45
C ASP A 472 -31.50 0.03 -16.60
N ILE A 473 -31.09 0.25 -17.85
CA ILE A 473 -31.88 0.00 -19.07
C ILE A 473 -31.60 -1.40 -19.60
N ILE A 474 -30.32 -1.83 -19.57
CA ILE A 474 -29.88 -3.16 -20.03
C ILE A 474 -30.44 -4.26 -19.12
N TYR A 475 -30.56 -3.98 -17.82
CA TYR A 475 -31.06 -4.94 -16.84
C TYR A 475 -32.36 -4.43 -16.22
N LEU A 476 -33.45 -5.17 -16.45
CA LEU A 476 -34.74 -4.93 -15.77
C LEU A 476 -34.51 -4.76 -14.27
N LYS A 477 -35.00 -3.65 -13.68
CA LYS A 477 -34.85 -3.34 -12.25
C LYS A 477 -35.48 -4.44 -11.39
N LYS A 478 -34.65 -5.39 -10.95
CA LYS A 478 -34.94 -6.27 -9.82
C LYS A 478 -34.76 -5.47 -8.52
N GLU A 479 -35.37 -5.96 -7.46
CA GLU A 479 -35.16 -5.40 -6.13
C GLU A 479 -33.65 -5.40 -5.77
N PRO A 480 -33.12 -4.34 -5.12
CA PRO A 480 -31.73 -4.32 -4.69
C PRO A 480 -31.40 -5.46 -3.73
N LEU A 481 -30.21 -6.05 -3.86
CA LEU A 481 -29.79 -7.12 -2.95
C LEU A 481 -29.73 -6.65 -1.48
N THR A 482 -29.45 -5.37 -1.24
CA THR A 482 -29.44 -4.80 0.12
C THR A 482 -30.82 -4.86 0.78
N THR A 483 -31.91 -4.68 0.03
CA THR A 483 -33.28 -4.72 0.60
C THR A 483 -33.71 -6.15 0.86
N LEU A 484 -33.43 -7.09 -0.06
CA LEU A 484 -33.69 -8.51 0.13
C LEU A 484 -32.98 -9.06 1.37
N VAL A 485 -31.69 -8.71 1.54
CA VAL A 485 -30.94 -9.10 2.74
C VAL A 485 -31.48 -8.42 4.00
N ALA A 486 -31.85 -7.14 3.93
CA ALA A 486 -32.44 -6.43 5.07
C ALA A 486 -33.77 -7.05 5.54
N GLN A 487 -34.57 -7.58 4.60
CA GLN A 487 -35.85 -8.22 4.89
C GLN A 487 -35.73 -9.70 5.30
N ASP A 488 -34.50 -10.23 5.44
CA ASP A 488 -34.23 -11.65 5.75
C ASP A 488 -34.64 -12.62 4.61
N GLU A 489 -34.79 -12.12 3.38
CA GLU A 489 -35.20 -12.91 2.20
C GLU A 489 -34.01 -13.57 1.46
N TRP A 490 -33.16 -14.28 2.22
CA TRP A 490 -31.90 -14.84 1.72
C TRP A 490 -32.05 -15.78 0.54
N VAL A 491 -33.12 -16.59 0.50
CA VAL A 491 -33.35 -17.53 -0.60
C VAL A 491 -33.53 -16.80 -1.93
N LYS A 492 -34.26 -15.68 -1.93
CA LYS A 492 -34.44 -14.84 -3.12
C LYS A 492 -33.15 -14.11 -3.48
N ALA A 493 -32.43 -13.58 -2.49
CA ALA A 493 -31.16 -12.90 -2.71
C ALA A 493 -30.11 -13.82 -3.37
N LEU A 494 -30.00 -15.07 -2.90
CA LEU A 494 -29.07 -16.06 -3.47
C LEU A 494 -29.50 -16.52 -4.87
N LYS A 495 -30.81 -16.71 -5.12
CA LYS A 495 -31.31 -17.00 -6.47
C LYS A 495 -30.99 -15.86 -7.46
N GLN A 496 -31.05 -14.62 -6.99
CA GLN A 496 -30.65 -13.45 -7.78
C GLN A 496 -29.14 -13.43 -8.03
N LEU A 497 -28.32 -13.83 -7.06
CA LEU A 497 -26.89 -14.01 -7.25
C LEU A 497 -26.60 -15.08 -8.30
N ASP A 498 -27.24 -16.24 -8.25
CA ASP A 498 -27.03 -17.32 -9.24
C ASP A 498 -27.29 -16.82 -10.66
N THR A 499 -28.33 -16.00 -10.83
CA THR A 499 -28.65 -15.36 -12.12
C THR A 499 -27.53 -14.41 -12.58
N ILE A 500 -26.90 -13.68 -11.64
CA ILE A 500 -25.79 -12.77 -11.94
C ILE A 500 -24.52 -13.57 -12.28
N LEU A 501 -24.29 -14.71 -11.62
CA LEU A 501 -23.12 -15.56 -11.83
C LEU A 501 -23.15 -16.31 -13.16
N GLN A 502 -24.32 -16.66 -13.68
CA GLN A 502 -24.49 -17.37 -14.96
C GLN A 502 -24.06 -16.54 -16.20
N GLY A 503 -23.96 -15.21 -16.07
CA GLY A 503 -23.37 -14.32 -17.09
C GLY A 503 -24.18 -14.13 -18.38
N HIS A 504 -23.80 -13.13 -19.19
CA HIS A 504 -24.37 -12.84 -20.51
C HIS A 504 -23.26 -12.48 -21.51
N GLY A 505 -22.61 -13.48 -22.11
CA GLY A 505 -21.70 -13.31 -23.27
C GLY A 505 -20.40 -12.54 -23.01
N LYS A 506 -19.39 -12.75 -23.89
CA LYS A 506 -18.02 -12.20 -23.75
C LYS A 506 -17.92 -10.67 -23.90
N ASP A 507 -18.88 -10.03 -24.58
CA ASP A 507 -18.82 -8.58 -24.86
C ASP A 507 -19.27 -7.69 -23.67
N LEU A 508 -19.86 -8.29 -22.61
CA LEU A 508 -20.35 -7.60 -21.41
C LEU A 508 -19.53 -7.89 -20.14
N ASP A 509 -18.38 -8.56 -20.28
CA ASP A 509 -17.60 -9.13 -19.17
C ASP A 509 -17.18 -8.10 -18.10
N ALA A 510 -16.92 -6.85 -18.47
CA ALA A 510 -16.50 -5.82 -17.51
C ALA A 510 -17.64 -5.28 -16.63
N VAL A 511 -18.83 -5.00 -17.21
CA VAL A 511 -20.01 -4.52 -16.46
C VAL A 511 -20.61 -5.65 -15.62
N SER A 512 -20.64 -6.86 -16.19
CA SER A 512 -21.06 -8.05 -15.46
C SER A 512 -20.12 -8.34 -14.29
N LEU A 513 -18.81 -8.13 -14.42
CA LEU A 513 -17.84 -8.24 -13.33
C LEU A 513 -18.09 -7.23 -12.21
N GLY A 514 -18.33 -5.96 -12.54
CA GLY A 514 -18.68 -4.93 -11.55
C GLY A 514 -19.95 -5.29 -10.77
N ARG A 515 -20.99 -5.77 -11.47
CA ARG A 515 -22.25 -6.21 -10.86
C ARG A 515 -22.08 -7.47 -10.01
N LYS A 516 -21.35 -8.46 -10.49
CA LYS A 516 -20.99 -9.68 -9.75
C LYS A 516 -20.25 -9.31 -8.46
N THR A 517 -19.24 -8.45 -8.57
CA THR A 517 -18.45 -7.96 -7.43
C THR A 517 -19.34 -7.23 -6.42
N ALA A 518 -20.25 -6.36 -6.88
CA ALA A 518 -21.18 -5.66 -6.01
C ALA A 518 -22.15 -6.62 -5.29
N ALA A 519 -22.71 -7.60 -6.00
CA ALA A 519 -23.60 -8.58 -5.41
C ALA A 519 -22.90 -9.43 -4.34
N ILE A 520 -21.70 -9.94 -4.65
CA ILE A 520 -20.88 -10.72 -3.73
C ILE A 520 -20.47 -9.89 -2.51
N MET A 521 -20.04 -8.64 -2.72
CA MET A 521 -19.69 -7.70 -1.65
C MET A 521 -20.86 -7.51 -0.67
N THR A 522 -22.06 -7.25 -1.18
CA THR A 522 -23.25 -7.04 -0.35
C THR A 522 -23.60 -8.29 0.46
N LEU A 523 -23.55 -9.48 -0.16
CA LEU A 523 -23.85 -10.72 0.53
C LEU A 523 -22.81 -11.05 1.60
N TYR A 524 -21.51 -10.88 1.33
CA TYR A 524 -20.47 -11.08 2.34
C TYR A 524 -20.57 -10.09 3.50
N ALA A 525 -20.91 -8.83 3.23
CA ALA A 525 -21.20 -7.86 4.28
C ALA A 525 -22.41 -8.30 5.13
N GLY A 526 -23.48 -8.80 4.50
CA GLY A 526 -24.64 -9.35 5.18
C GLY A 526 -24.34 -10.59 6.03
N PHE A 527 -23.44 -11.48 5.58
CA PHE A 527 -22.97 -12.63 6.36
C PHE A 527 -22.02 -12.26 7.51
N GLY A 528 -21.59 -11.00 7.61
CA GLY A 528 -20.54 -10.57 8.55
C GLY A 528 -19.13 -11.08 8.17
N ARG A 529 -18.94 -11.52 6.90
CA ARG A 529 -17.64 -11.89 6.32
C ARG A 529 -16.88 -10.65 5.86
N TRP A 530 -16.48 -9.83 6.83
CA TRP A 530 -15.94 -8.50 6.59
C TRP A 530 -14.64 -8.48 5.77
N ASN A 531 -13.82 -9.52 5.85
CA ASN A 531 -12.57 -9.59 5.09
C ASN A 531 -12.84 -9.77 3.59
N ASP A 532 -13.73 -10.70 3.24
CA ASP A 532 -14.10 -10.94 1.85
C ASP A 532 -14.92 -9.77 1.29
N ALA A 533 -15.77 -9.15 2.13
CA ALA A 533 -16.49 -7.95 1.76
C ALA A 533 -15.55 -6.77 1.47
N GLU A 534 -14.47 -6.60 2.25
CA GLU A 534 -13.44 -5.59 2.00
C GLU A 534 -12.74 -5.78 0.65
N ASP A 535 -12.29 -7.01 0.35
CA ASP A 535 -11.58 -7.29 -0.90
C ASP A 535 -12.46 -7.02 -2.13
N ASN A 536 -13.74 -7.37 -2.05
CA ASN A 536 -14.71 -7.05 -3.09
C ASN A 536 -15.04 -5.56 -3.14
N ALA A 537 -15.13 -4.86 -2.00
CA ALA A 537 -15.38 -3.42 -1.96
C ALA A 537 -14.24 -2.63 -2.60
N ILE A 538 -12.99 -3.00 -2.34
CA ILE A 538 -11.81 -2.37 -2.96
C ILE A 538 -11.82 -2.59 -4.47
N SER A 539 -12.14 -3.82 -4.89
CA SER A 539 -12.26 -4.16 -6.32
C SER A 539 -13.38 -3.35 -6.98
N LEU A 540 -14.53 -3.21 -6.31
CA LEU A 540 -15.67 -2.45 -6.83
C LEU A 540 -15.37 -0.95 -6.93
N ILE A 541 -14.67 -0.36 -5.96
CA ILE A 541 -14.23 1.05 -6.02
C ILE A 541 -13.23 1.24 -7.18
N ALA A 542 -12.39 0.25 -7.44
CA ALA A 542 -11.51 0.27 -8.61
C ALA A 542 -12.31 0.16 -9.92
N TYR A 543 -13.40 -0.59 -9.97
CA TYR A 543 -14.20 -0.75 -11.20
C TYR A 543 -15.18 0.40 -11.47
N GLN A 544 -15.74 1.05 -10.43
CA GLN A 544 -16.87 1.97 -10.54
C GLN A 544 -16.61 3.31 -9.82
N SER A 545 -16.96 4.42 -10.49
CA SER A 545 -17.07 5.76 -9.90
C SER A 545 -18.53 6.15 -9.64
N GLY A 546 -18.82 6.90 -8.56
CA GLY A 546 -20.17 7.45 -8.29
C GLY A 546 -20.95 6.74 -7.16
N LYS A 547 -22.29 6.65 -7.26
CA LYS A 547 -23.17 6.18 -6.16
C LYS A 547 -22.91 4.75 -5.68
N LYS A 548 -22.62 3.80 -6.58
CA LYS A 548 -22.22 2.42 -6.18
C LYS A 548 -20.88 2.40 -5.45
N ALA A 549 -20.00 3.37 -5.74
CA ALA A 549 -18.78 3.58 -4.97
C ALA A 549 -19.05 4.12 -3.55
N GLU A 550 -20.17 4.82 -3.31
CA GLU A 550 -20.55 5.24 -1.95
C GLU A 550 -20.90 4.04 -1.07
N LEU A 551 -21.72 3.11 -1.58
CA LEU A 551 -22.02 1.85 -0.87
C LEU A 551 -20.73 1.06 -0.60
N ALA A 552 -19.87 0.94 -1.61
CA ALA A 552 -18.58 0.26 -1.46
C ALA A 552 -17.68 0.94 -0.41
N ARG A 553 -17.65 2.28 -0.36
CA ARG A 553 -16.90 3.05 0.65
C ARG A 553 -17.46 2.87 2.06
N LEU A 554 -18.80 2.80 2.21
CA LEU A 554 -19.45 2.50 3.49
C LEU A 554 -19.06 1.08 3.95
N ILE A 555 -19.18 0.07 3.09
CA ILE A 555 -18.78 -1.32 3.40
C ILE A 555 -17.29 -1.40 3.72
N LEU A 556 -16.43 -0.76 2.93
CA LEU A 556 -14.98 -0.74 3.17
C LEU A 556 -14.64 -0.12 4.53
N SER A 557 -15.28 1.00 4.87
CA SER A 557 -15.09 1.66 6.17
C SER A 557 -15.62 0.81 7.33
N ALA A 558 -16.81 0.21 7.17
CA ALA A 558 -17.42 -0.71 8.13
C ALA A 558 -16.55 -1.95 8.34
N ALA A 559 -16.02 -2.55 7.27
CA ALA A 559 -15.12 -3.70 7.33
C ALA A 559 -13.83 -3.38 8.10
N SER A 560 -13.21 -2.23 7.82
CA SER A 560 -12.02 -1.76 8.55
C SER A 560 -12.28 -1.66 10.07
N LEU A 561 -13.44 -1.11 10.44
CA LEU A 561 -13.85 -0.98 11.84
C LEU A 561 -14.17 -2.33 12.48
N ALA A 562 -14.88 -3.20 11.78
CA ALA A 562 -15.20 -4.56 12.21
C ALA A 562 -13.92 -5.38 12.47
N GLN A 563 -12.93 -5.27 11.56
CA GLN A 563 -11.58 -5.86 11.66
C GLN A 563 -10.69 -5.24 12.72
N ARG A 564 -11.10 -4.11 13.30
CA ARG A 564 -10.30 -3.35 14.27
C ARG A 564 -9.00 -2.82 13.67
N ASP A 565 -8.94 -2.62 12.35
CA ASP A 565 -7.82 -1.93 11.69
C ASP A 565 -8.08 -0.43 11.65
N PHE A 566 -7.78 0.22 12.77
CA PHE A 566 -7.94 1.66 12.90
C PHE A 566 -6.93 2.46 12.06
N ALA A 567 -5.82 1.84 11.63
CA ALA A 567 -4.82 2.50 10.80
C ALA A 567 -5.34 2.67 9.37
N GLU A 568 -6.04 1.67 8.86
CA GLU A 568 -6.73 1.73 7.56
C GLU A 568 -8.07 2.48 7.65
N ALA A 569 -8.82 2.36 8.75
CA ALA A 569 -10.08 3.10 8.92
C ALA A 569 -9.87 4.62 8.94
N LYS A 570 -8.82 5.12 9.61
CA LYS A 570 -8.56 6.56 9.78
C LYS A 570 -8.55 7.37 8.47
N PRO A 571 -7.81 6.98 7.41
CA PRO A 571 -7.84 7.68 6.14
C PRO A 571 -9.15 7.49 5.34
N ARG A 572 -9.94 6.45 5.63
CA ARG A 572 -11.20 6.13 4.93
C ARG A 572 -12.39 6.96 5.43
N LEU A 573 -12.47 7.23 6.74
CA LEU A 573 -13.59 7.95 7.36
C LEU A 573 -13.88 9.36 6.77
N PRO A 574 -12.89 10.19 6.43
CA PRO A 574 -13.13 11.50 5.80
C PRO A 574 -13.66 11.40 4.36
N LEU A 575 -13.52 10.25 3.70
CA LEU A 575 -14.00 10.03 2.33
C LEU A 575 -15.49 9.67 2.26
N LEU A 576 -16.12 9.46 3.43
CA LEU A 576 -17.54 9.20 3.55
C LEU A 576 -18.35 10.51 3.45
N PRO A 577 -19.50 10.49 2.75
CA PRO A 577 -20.35 11.68 2.60
C PRO A 577 -20.76 12.26 3.95
N GLU A 578 -20.77 13.59 4.08
CA GLU A 578 -21.14 14.27 5.33
C GLU A 578 -22.66 14.28 5.56
N ASP A 579 -23.46 14.25 4.50
CA ASP A 579 -24.92 14.38 4.57
C ASP A 579 -25.66 13.05 4.80
N ASN A 580 -24.95 11.91 4.77
CA ASN A 580 -25.56 10.60 4.93
C ASN A 580 -25.50 10.12 6.40
N ILE A 581 -26.66 9.87 7.01
CA ILE A 581 -26.77 9.35 8.39
C ILE A 581 -25.99 8.04 8.60
N GLU A 582 -25.92 7.17 7.59
CA GLU A 582 -25.18 5.90 7.68
C GLU A 582 -23.67 6.14 7.82
N ALA A 583 -23.14 7.10 7.05
CA ALA A 583 -21.75 7.53 7.16
C ALA A 583 -21.46 8.12 8.55
N VAL A 584 -22.40 8.91 9.08
CA VAL A 584 -22.28 9.51 10.41
C VAL A 584 -22.29 8.44 11.51
N ARG A 585 -23.14 7.41 11.41
CA ARG A 585 -23.13 6.25 12.34
C ARG A 585 -21.78 5.51 12.32
N ILE A 586 -21.18 5.32 11.14
CA ILE A 586 -19.85 4.70 11.01
C ILE A 586 -18.77 5.59 11.66
N LYS A 587 -18.83 6.92 11.46
CA LYS A 587 -17.93 7.88 12.12
C LYS A 587 -18.07 7.82 13.65
N TRP A 588 -19.30 7.74 14.17
CA TRP A 588 -19.55 7.56 15.60
C TRP A 588 -18.99 6.23 16.12
N ALA A 589 -19.24 5.12 15.42
CA ALA A 589 -18.72 3.80 15.81
C ALA A 589 -17.18 3.77 15.81
N ALA A 590 -16.54 4.49 14.88
CA ALA A 590 -15.09 4.65 14.87
C ALA A 590 -14.57 5.39 16.12
N SER A 591 -15.21 6.51 16.48
CA SER A 591 -14.88 7.26 17.70
C SER A 591 -15.14 6.45 18.98
N LEU A 592 -16.13 5.55 18.97
CA LEU A 592 -16.44 4.63 20.07
C LEU A 592 -15.36 3.55 20.23
N PHE A 593 -15.00 2.86 19.15
CA PHE A 593 -14.05 1.73 19.20
C PHE A 593 -12.60 2.16 19.47
N SER A 594 -12.20 3.36 19.05
CA SER A 594 -10.88 3.91 19.34
C SER A 594 -10.94 5.40 19.63
N THR A 595 -10.73 5.73 20.90
CA THR A 595 -10.62 7.11 21.38
C THR A 595 -9.35 7.81 20.89
N LYS A 596 -8.42 7.11 20.21
CA LYS A 596 -7.27 7.76 19.56
C LYS A 596 -7.60 8.36 18.20
N LEU A 597 -8.74 7.99 17.61
CA LEU A 597 -9.25 8.62 16.40
C LEU A 597 -9.78 10.03 16.71
N LYS A 598 -9.86 10.88 15.67
CA LYS A 598 -10.40 12.24 15.77
C LYS A 598 -11.80 12.18 16.41
N SER A 599 -12.10 13.13 17.29
CA SER A 599 -13.43 13.26 17.89
C SER A 599 -14.49 13.45 16.82
N LEU A 600 -15.71 12.98 17.11
CA LEU A 600 -16.87 13.25 16.29
C LEU A 600 -17.05 14.76 16.17
N ASP A 601 -17.31 15.25 14.96
CA ASP A 601 -17.60 16.66 14.71
C ASP A 601 -18.95 17.04 15.35
N GLU A 602 -19.02 18.18 16.03
CA GLU A 602 -20.22 18.66 16.72
C GLU A 602 -21.41 18.80 15.76
N ARG A 603 -21.13 19.08 14.47
CA ARG A 603 -22.13 19.18 13.40
C ARG A 603 -23.01 17.93 13.24
N TYR A 604 -22.51 16.75 13.66
CA TYR A 604 -23.20 15.48 13.49
C TYR A 604 -24.14 15.11 14.66
N ILE A 605 -23.99 15.76 15.81
CA ILE A 605 -24.73 15.44 17.04
C ILE A 605 -26.26 15.51 16.84
N PRO A 606 -26.83 16.58 16.23
CA PRO A 606 -28.28 16.67 16.05
C PRO A 606 -28.87 15.58 15.16
N GLN A 607 -28.11 15.12 14.16
CA GLN A 607 -28.55 14.05 13.26
C GLN A 607 -28.58 12.69 13.99
N LEU A 608 -27.61 12.46 14.86
CA LEU A 608 -27.49 11.22 15.63
C LEU A 608 -28.48 11.14 16.80
N SER A 609 -28.80 12.25 17.46
CA SER A 609 -29.69 12.26 18.62
C SER A 609 -31.13 11.91 18.27
N MET A 610 -31.56 12.25 17.05
CA MET A 610 -32.90 11.93 16.52
C MET A 610 -32.99 10.51 15.94
N ASP A 611 -31.86 9.80 15.80
CA ASP A 611 -31.81 8.49 15.15
C ASP A 611 -32.18 7.34 16.10
N SER A 612 -33.16 6.53 15.70
CA SER A 612 -33.64 5.38 16.48
C SER A 612 -32.61 4.27 16.65
N ILE A 613 -31.78 4.03 15.62
CA ILE A 613 -30.72 3.01 15.66
C ILE A 613 -29.62 3.46 16.61
N MET A 614 -29.23 4.73 16.53
CA MET A 614 -28.28 5.34 17.45
C MET A 614 -28.74 5.22 18.90
N ARG A 615 -30.01 5.56 19.20
CA ARG A 615 -30.55 5.46 20.57
C ARG A 615 -30.40 4.05 21.16
N ARG A 616 -30.61 3.00 20.34
CA ARG A 616 -30.42 1.60 20.75
C ARG A 616 -28.95 1.21 20.93
N ASN A 617 -28.05 1.71 20.07
CA ASN A 617 -26.62 1.48 20.24
C ASN A 617 -26.10 2.14 21.53
N ILE A 618 -26.56 3.35 21.86
CA ILE A 618 -26.22 4.03 23.12
C ILE A 618 -26.75 3.24 24.32
N ASP A 619 -27.99 2.77 24.25
CA ASP A 619 -28.58 1.89 25.26
C ASP A 619 -27.73 0.64 25.45
N LEU A 620 -27.33 -0.04 24.36
CA LEU A 620 -26.46 -1.22 24.42
C LEU A 620 -25.12 -0.94 25.12
N VAL A 621 -24.49 0.20 24.83
CA VAL A 621 -23.24 0.62 25.48
C VAL A 621 -23.45 0.88 26.98
N LYS A 622 -24.57 1.51 27.37
CA LYS A 622 -24.93 1.74 28.78
C LYS A 622 -25.17 0.41 29.50
N ARG A 623 -25.94 -0.49 28.88
CA ARG A 623 -26.25 -1.83 29.41
C ARG A 623 -25.03 -2.71 29.59
N PHE A 624 -24.01 -2.56 28.75
CA PHE A 624 -22.75 -3.29 28.93
C PHE A 624 -22.03 -2.93 30.23
N GLN A 625 -22.18 -1.69 30.71
CA GLN A 625 -21.58 -1.25 31.98
C GLN A 625 -22.33 -1.81 33.20
N THR A 626 -23.65 -1.91 33.09
CA THR A 626 -24.53 -2.41 34.15
C THR A 626 -24.70 -3.93 34.13
N GLY A 627 -24.37 -4.58 33.02
CA GLY A 627 -24.58 -6.01 32.83
C GLY A 627 -26.06 -6.38 32.65
N THR A 628 -26.85 -5.55 31.96
CA THR A 628 -28.29 -5.80 31.77
C THR A 628 -28.60 -6.44 30.42
N SER A 629 -29.23 -7.63 30.43
CA SER A 629 -29.49 -8.44 29.24
C SER A 629 -30.46 -7.79 28.25
N ARG A 630 -31.55 -7.23 28.78
CA ARG A 630 -32.71 -6.73 28.03
C ARG A 630 -32.75 -5.19 27.98
N SER A 631 -33.23 -4.64 26.87
CA SER A 631 -33.49 -3.20 26.73
C SER A 631 -34.86 -2.80 27.28
N ASP A 632 -34.93 -1.61 27.89
CA ASP A 632 -36.19 -0.98 28.30
C ASP A 632 -36.90 -0.29 27.11
N LEU A 633 -36.20 -0.12 25.98
CA LEU A 633 -36.75 0.50 24.78
C LEU A 633 -37.74 -0.45 24.09
N LYS A 634 -38.90 0.07 23.69
CA LYS A 634 -39.90 -0.70 22.92
C LYS A 634 -39.28 -1.25 21.64
N TYR A 635 -39.40 -2.55 21.37
CA TYR A 635 -38.95 -3.17 20.12
C TYR A 635 -39.77 -2.68 18.92
N VAL A 636 -39.09 -2.47 17.79
CA VAL A 636 -39.69 -1.97 16.54
C VAL A 636 -39.51 -3.02 15.48
N ASP A 637 -40.56 -3.27 14.69
CA ASP A 637 -40.50 -4.16 13.55
C ASP A 637 -39.85 -3.49 12.34
N SER A 638 -38.53 -3.39 12.39
CA SER A 638 -37.69 -2.95 11.28
C SER A 638 -36.50 -3.90 11.14
N PRO A 639 -35.84 -3.97 9.97
CA PRO A 639 -34.65 -4.82 9.77
C PRO A 639 -33.61 -4.70 10.90
N ALA A 640 -33.22 -3.47 11.24
CA ALA A 640 -32.29 -3.22 12.34
C ALA A 640 -32.91 -3.56 13.71
N GLY A 641 -34.20 -3.25 13.92
CA GLY A 641 -34.93 -3.54 15.15
C GLY A 641 -35.01 -5.04 15.47
N ARG A 642 -35.24 -5.87 14.45
CA ARG A 642 -35.21 -7.34 14.54
C ARG A 642 -33.83 -7.84 14.99
N LEU A 643 -32.74 -7.33 14.40
CA LEU A 643 -31.38 -7.70 14.84
C LEU A 643 -31.05 -7.27 16.28
N PHE A 644 -31.54 -6.12 16.73
CA PHE A 644 -31.40 -5.71 18.14
C PHE A 644 -32.14 -6.67 19.08
N LEU A 645 -33.37 -7.05 18.72
CA LEU A 645 -34.15 -8.04 19.47
C LEU A 645 -33.41 -9.38 19.55
N LEU A 646 -32.94 -9.92 18.43
CA LEU A 646 -32.18 -11.17 18.40
C LEU A 646 -30.91 -11.11 19.26
N GLY A 647 -30.21 -9.97 19.26
CA GLY A 647 -29.07 -9.72 20.14
C GLY A 647 -29.41 -9.73 21.62
N ASP A 648 -30.55 -9.14 22.00
CA ASP A 648 -31.02 -9.17 23.39
C ASP A 648 -31.43 -10.58 23.80
N LEU A 649 -32.08 -11.35 22.93
CA LEU A 649 -32.39 -12.76 23.18
C LEU A 649 -31.11 -13.58 23.40
N ALA A 650 -30.05 -13.33 22.63
CA ALA A 650 -28.75 -13.99 22.84
C ALA A 650 -28.16 -13.68 24.24
N ARG A 651 -28.30 -12.43 24.70
CA ARG A 651 -27.84 -12.01 26.04
C ARG A 651 -28.70 -12.64 27.14
N MET A 652 -30.01 -12.76 26.94
CA MET A 652 -30.91 -13.45 27.87
C MET A 652 -30.58 -14.95 27.96
N ARG A 653 -30.27 -15.61 26.83
CA ARG A 653 -29.78 -16.99 26.82
C ARG A 653 -28.50 -17.16 27.64
N LEU A 654 -27.56 -16.22 27.50
CA LEU A 654 -26.32 -16.20 28.30
C LEU A 654 -26.59 -15.98 29.81
N ALA A 655 -27.64 -15.25 30.16
CA ALA A 655 -28.13 -15.07 31.53
C ALA A 655 -29.09 -16.20 31.99
N ARG A 656 -29.23 -17.28 31.22
CA ARG A 656 -30.12 -18.42 31.51
C ARG A 656 -31.60 -18.07 31.64
N GLU A 657 -32.02 -16.96 31.04
CA GLU A 657 -33.41 -16.48 30.97
C GLU A 657 -34.09 -16.94 29.66
N SER A 658 -33.87 -18.19 29.24
CA SER A 658 -34.29 -18.68 27.92
C SER A 658 -35.82 -18.80 27.77
N GLU A 659 -36.56 -19.08 28.84
CA GLU A 659 -38.05 -19.11 28.81
C GLU A 659 -38.62 -17.69 28.67
N ASP A 660 -38.12 -16.72 29.44
CA ASP A 660 -38.54 -15.32 29.31
C ASP A 660 -38.20 -14.74 27.93
N ALA A 661 -37.08 -15.17 27.35
CA ALA A 661 -36.66 -14.82 26.00
C ALA A 661 -37.62 -15.42 24.95
N LEU A 662 -38.05 -16.66 25.14
CA LEU A 662 -39.04 -17.31 24.26
C LEU A 662 -40.38 -16.54 24.29
N ASP A 663 -40.88 -16.22 25.49
CA ASP A 663 -42.10 -15.45 25.66
C ASP A 663 -41.99 -14.05 25.03
N LEU A 664 -40.82 -13.41 25.10
CA LEU A 664 -40.58 -12.12 24.47
C LEU A 664 -40.66 -12.22 22.94
N LEU A 665 -40.02 -13.24 22.36
CA LEU A 665 -40.01 -13.47 20.91
C LEU A 665 -41.41 -13.78 20.39
N GLU A 666 -42.15 -14.68 21.04
CA GLU A 666 -43.51 -15.05 20.64
C GLU A 666 -44.48 -13.87 20.75
N ARG A 667 -44.38 -13.08 21.83
CA ARG A 667 -45.15 -11.83 21.97
C ARG A 667 -44.84 -10.85 20.86
N PHE A 668 -43.56 -10.70 20.48
CA PHE A 668 -43.16 -9.80 19.40
C PHE A 668 -43.74 -10.24 18.04
N ILE A 669 -43.65 -11.53 17.71
CA ILE A 669 -44.21 -12.10 16.48
C ILE A 669 -45.72 -11.90 16.43
N LYS A 670 -46.42 -12.19 17.53
CA LYS A 670 -47.88 -12.03 17.63
C LYS A 670 -48.33 -10.57 17.54
N THR A 671 -47.61 -9.66 18.20
CA THR A 671 -47.99 -8.24 18.26
C THR A 671 -47.84 -7.53 16.91
N ASN A 672 -46.86 -7.95 16.11
CA ASN A 672 -46.58 -7.36 14.79
C ASN A 672 -47.13 -8.19 13.63
N GLU A 673 -47.93 -9.23 13.90
CA GLU A 673 -48.56 -10.10 12.89
C GLU A 673 -47.57 -10.64 11.84
N ILE A 674 -46.38 -11.05 12.29
CA ILE A 674 -45.32 -11.53 11.39
C ILE A 674 -45.66 -12.95 10.93
N GLU A 675 -45.99 -13.12 9.64
CA GLU A 675 -46.34 -14.43 9.05
C GLU A 675 -45.16 -15.40 9.00
N LEU A 676 -43.99 -14.92 8.57
CA LEU A 676 -42.79 -15.74 8.41
C LEU A 676 -41.52 -14.92 8.63
N TRP A 677 -40.69 -15.34 9.58
CA TRP A 677 -39.37 -14.76 9.84
C TRP A 677 -38.36 -15.86 10.17
N VAL A 678 -37.60 -16.28 9.15
CA VAL A 678 -36.74 -17.47 9.24
C VAL A 678 -35.65 -17.33 10.30
N HIS A 679 -34.98 -16.18 10.41
CA HIS A 679 -33.98 -15.97 11.46
C HIS A 679 -34.60 -15.97 12.87
N GLY A 680 -35.80 -15.41 13.04
CA GLY A 680 -36.54 -15.48 14.30
C GLY A 680 -36.89 -16.92 14.69
N GLU A 681 -37.34 -17.71 13.71
CA GLU A 681 -37.63 -19.13 13.88
C GLU A 681 -36.40 -19.97 14.26
N VAL A 682 -35.24 -19.68 13.67
CA VAL A 682 -33.96 -20.29 14.05
C VAL A 682 -33.65 -20.01 15.53
N VAL A 683 -33.85 -18.77 15.99
CA VAL A 683 -33.63 -18.42 17.39
C VAL A 683 -34.68 -19.07 18.30
N ARG A 684 -35.93 -19.19 17.86
CA ARG A 684 -36.96 -19.96 18.58
C ARG A 684 -36.57 -21.43 18.78
N CYS A 685 -36.01 -22.06 17.74
CA CYS A 685 -35.47 -23.42 17.85
C CYS A 685 -34.34 -23.49 18.88
N LEU A 686 -33.42 -22.52 18.88
CA LEU A 686 -32.32 -22.46 19.85
C LEU A 686 -32.82 -22.28 21.29
N LEU A 687 -33.86 -21.46 21.50
CA LEU A 687 -34.49 -21.27 22.81
C LEU A 687 -35.18 -22.56 23.29
N HIS A 688 -35.84 -23.30 22.40
CA HIS A 688 -36.38 -24.63 22.71
C HIS A 688 -35.30 -25.65 23.06
N LEU A 689 -34.13 -25.62 22.39
CA LEU A 689 -32.99 -26.47 22.73
C LEU A 689 -32.47 -26.16 24.14
N ASP A 690 -32.31 -24.88 24.48
CA ASP A 690 -31.89 -24.46 25.83
C ASP A 690 -32.89 -24.89 26.91
N ALA A 691 -34.19 -24.89 26.60
CA ALA A 691 -35.26 -25.38 27.47
C ALA A 691 -35.38 -26.92 27.52
N GLY A 692 -34.52 -27.66 26.82
CA GLY A 692 -34.55 -29.13 26.76
C GLY A 692 -35.62 -29.73 25.83
N ARG A 693 -36.34 -28.90 25.05
CA ARG A 693 -37.40 -29.33 24.12
C ARG A 693 -36.84 -29.70 22.74
N VAL A 694 -35.96 -30.70 22.71
CA VAL A 694 -35.16 -31.07 21.52
C VAL A 694 -36.04 -31.49 20.33
N ASN A 695 -37.05 -32.34 20.55
CA ASN A 695 -37.92 -32.83 19.48
C ASN A 695 -38.68 -31.69 18.78
N THR A 696 -39.16 -30.70 19.54
CA THR A 696 -39.86 -29.54 19.00
C THR A 696 -38.93 -28.69 18.14
N ALA A 697 -37.69 -28.47 18.60
CA ALA A 697 -36.68 -27.73 17.86
C ALA A 697 -36.32 -28.43 16.53
N VAL A 698 -36.10 -29.75 16.56
CA VAL A 698 -35.76 -30.55 15.38
C VAL A 698 -36.92 -30.55 14.37
N ALA A 699 -38.14 -30.85 14.80
CA ALA A 699 -39.30 -30.88 13.91
C ALA A 699 -39.58 -29.52 13.24
N THR A 700 -39.41 -28.43 13.99
CA THR A 700 -39.57 -27.07 13.46
C THR A 700 -38.49 -26.74 12.44
N ALA A 701 -37.23 -27.10 12.74
CA ALA A 701 -36.13 -26.92 11.80
C ALA A 701 -36.37 -27.71 10.51
N GLU A 702 -36.75 -29.00 10.58
CA GLU A 702 -37.01 -29.87 9.41
C GLU A 702 -38.08 -29.30 8.49
N LYS A 703 -39.16 -28.77 9.08
CA LYS A 703 -40.21 -28.09 8.32
C LYS A 703 -39.67 -26.86 7.58
N LEU A 704 -38.85 -26.04 8.23
CA LEU A 704 -38.28 -24.83 7.63
C LEU A 704 -37.27 -25.15 6.51
N LEU A 705 -36.53 -26.25 6.64
CA LEU A 705 -35.52 -26.64 5.65
C LEU A 705 -36.13 -26.93 4.27
N ALA A 706 -37.32 -27.53 4.25
CA ALA A 706 -38.03 -27.88 3.02
C ALA A 706 -38.30 -26.66 2.13
N GLU A 707 -38.59 -25.50 2.72
CA GLU A 707 -38.93 -24.26 2.00
C GLU A 707 -37.75 -23.27 1.92
N HIS A 708 -36.87 -23.27 2.93
CA HIS A 708 -35.82 -22.25 3.12
C HIS A 708 -34.41 -22.82 3.30
N GLY A 709 -34.10 -23.99 2.72
CA GLY A 709 -32.83 -24.69 2.91
C GLY A 709 -31.54 -23.94 2.54
N ARG A 710 -31.63 -22.82 1.80
CA ARG A 710 -30.50 -21.92 1.50
C ARG A 710 -30.35 -20.75 2.48
N HIS A 711 -31.14 -20.69 3.55
CA HIS A 711 -31.03 -19.62 4.54
C HIS A 711 -29.77 -19.83 5.43
N PRO A 712 -28.86 -18.85 5.56
CA PRO A 712 -27.55 -19.04 6.18
C PRO A 712 -27.63 -19.50 7.64
N HIS A 713 -28.49 -18.85 8.43
CA HIS A 713 -28.64 -19.15 9.86
C HIS A 713 -29.34 -20.50 10.09
N LEU A 714 -30.27 -20.88 9.20
CA LEU A 714 -30.99 -22.16 9.29
C LEU A 714 -30.04 -23.30 8.98
N ARG A 715 -29.27 -23.15 7.90
CA ARG A 715 -28.25 -24.11 7.49
C ARG A 715 -27.18 -24.31 8.55
N ALA A 716 -26.74 -23.24 9.22
CA ALA A 716 -25.81 -23.35 10.34
C ALA A 716 -26.40 -24.06 11.58
N LEU A 717 -27.69 -23.81 11.90
CA LEU A 717 -28.41 -24.56 12.94
C LEU A 717 -28.49 -26.06 12.58
N PHE A 718 -28.84 -26.37 11.35
CA PHE A 718 -28.90 -27.76 10.84
C PHE A 718 -27.55 -28.46 10.91
N GLY A 719 -26.48 -27.79 10.46
CA GLY A 719 -25.13 -28.33 10.58
C GLY A 719 -24.76 -28.64 12.03
N HIS A 720 -25.24 -27.85 13.00
CA HIS A 720 -25.06 -28.16 14.42
C HIS A 720 -25.89 -29.38 14.86
N LEU A 721 -27.19 -29.42 14.55
CA LEU A 721 -28.07 -30.56 14.86
C LEU A 721 -27.58 -31.86 14.25
N SER A 722 -27.03 -31.82 13.04
CA SER A 722 -26.49 -32.98 12.36
C SER A 722 -25.20 -33.51 13.01
N ARG A 723 -24.30 -32.62 13.45
CA ARG A 723 -23.12 -32.99 14.25
C ARG A 723 -23.49 -33.64 15.60
N MET A 724 -24.66 -33.31 16.13
CA MET A 724 -25.22 -33.96 17.33
C MET A 724 -25.90 -35.31 17.03
N GLY A 725 -26.01 -35.72 15.76
CA GLY A 725 -26.70 -36.95 15.34
C GLY A 725 -28.23 -36.85 15.36
N LEU A 726 -28.78 -35.64 15.44
CA LEU A 726 -30.23 -35.42 15.54
C LEU A 726 -30.92 -35.27 14.17
N THR A 727 -30.17 -34.92 13.13
CA THR A 727 -30.68 -34.71 11.76
C THR A 727 -29.68 -35.21 10.72
N PRO A 728 -30.13 -35.59 9.50
CA PRO A 728 -29.23 -35.94 8.42
C PRO A 728 -28.38 -34.74 7.98
N VAL A 729 -27.22 -35.03 7.37
CA VAL A 729 -26.30 -33.99 6.85
C VAL A 729 -26.97 -33.26 5.69
N CYS A 730 -26.91 -31.93 5.70
CA CYS A 730 -27.42 -31.13 4.59
C CYS A 730 -26.65 -31.42 3.29
N PRO A 731 -27.32 -31.49 2.13
CA PRO A 731 -26.64 -31.67 0.85
C PRO A 731 -25.71 -30.47 0.57
N SER A 732 -24.56 -30.73 -0.05
CA SER A 732 -23.61 -29.70 -0.46
C SER A 732 -24.27 -28.71 -1.42
N GLU A 733 -23.93 -27.42 -1.31
CA GLU A 733 -24.46 -26.41 -2.22
C GLU A 733 -23.75 -26.49 -3.58
N LEU A 734 -24.48 -26.14 -4.65
CA LEU A 734 -23.99 -26.07 -6.03
C LEU A 734 -23.05 -24.86 -6.27
N THR A 735 -23.09 -23.84 -5.42
CA THR A 735 -22.23 -22.65 -5.52
C THR A 735 -20.96 -22.82 -4.70
N GLU A 736 -19.85 -22.23 -5.16
CA GLU A 736 -18.56 -22.14 -4.43
C GLU A 736 -18.62 -21.26 -3.15
N LEU A 737 -19.83 -20.91 -2.67
CA LEU A 737 -20.01 -20.11 -1.46
C LEU A 737 -19.76 -20.98 -0.22
N GLU A 738 -18.70 -20.67 0.52
CA GLU A 738 -18.45 -21.31 1.81
C GLU A 738 -19.40 -20.75 2.90
N TRP A 739 -20.18 -21.64 3.51
CA TRP A 739 -21.08 -21.32 4.61
C TRP A 739 -20.36 -21.22 5.97
N ILE A 740 -20.97 -20.49 6.90
CA ILE A 740 -20.43 -20.14 8.23
C ILE A 740 -19.82 -21.33 8.99
N THR A 741 -20.39 -22.54 8.84
CA THR A 741 -19.89 -23.74 9.55
C THR A 741 -19.64 -24.95 8.66
N GLU A 742 -19.85 -24.88 7.35
CA GLU A 742 -19.77 -26.06 6.46
C GLU A 742 -18.41 -26.21 5.77
N SER A 743 -17.43 -25.36 6.05
CA SER A 743 -16.11 -25.50 5.46
C SER A 743 -15.41 -26.78 5.99
N GLU A 744 -14.75 -27.50 5.08
CA GLU A 744 -13.89 -28.66 5.42
C GLU A 744 -12.64 -28.25 6.21
N GLN A 745 -12.40 -26.94 6.33
CA GLN A 745 -11.25 -26.37 7.01
C GLN A 745 -11.45 -26.35 8.53
N SER A 746 -10.35 -26.44 9.29
CA SER A 746 -10.43 -26.41 10.74
C SER A 746 -10.98 -25.07 11.26
N ILE A 747 -12.11 -25.12 11.97
CA ILE A 747 -12.75 -23.97 12.62
C ILE A 747 -11.74 -23.21 13.48
N ASP A 748 -10.85 -23.95 14.15
CA ASP A 748 -9.83 -23.43 15.06
C ASP A 748 -8.84 -22.46 14.44
N GLU A 749 -8.57 -22.56 13.13
CA GLU A 749 -7.58 -21.74 12.43
C GLU A 749 -8.22 -20.71 11.51
N PHE A 750 -9.41 -21.01 11.01
CA PHE A 750 -10.06 -20.22 9.98
C PHE A 750 -11.11 -19.25 10.53
N TRP A 751 -11.74 -19.54 11.68
CA TRP A 751 -12.86 -18.73 12.18
C TRP A 751 -12.50 -17.27 12.37
N SER A 752 -11.40 -16.97 13.07
CA SER A 752 -10.95 -15.60 13.32
C SER A 752 -10.52 -14.87 12.04
N LYS A 753 -10.23 -15.59 10.97
CA LYS A 753 -9.88 -15.06 9.66
C LYS A 753 -11.09 -14.76 8.78
N VAL A 754 -12.28 -15.29 9.08
CA VAL A 754 -13.47 -15.11 8.24
C VAL A 754 -14.58 -14.39 8.97
N HIS A 755 -14.87 -14.82 10.20
CA HIS A 755 -15.95 -14.27 11.02
C HIS A 755 -15.39 -13.36 12.11
N VAL A 756 -15.08 -12.14 11.69
CA VAL A 756 -14.35 -11.16 12.50
C VAL A 756 -15.16 -10.66 13.71
N VAL A 757 -16.48 -10.52 13.54
CA VAL A 757 -17.39 -9.93 14.54
C VAL A 757 -18.16 -10.98 15.34
N SER A 758 -18.25 -12.22 14.84
CA SER A 758 -18.99 -13.30 15.48
C SER A 758 -18.11 -14.12 16.43
N PRO A 759 -18.59 -14.46 17.63
CA PRO A 759 -17.88 -15.38 18.52
C PRO A 759 -17.72 -16.75 17.86
N PRO A 760 -16.67 -17.51 18.18
CA PRO A 760 -16.49 -18.85 17.64
C PRO A 760 -17.49 -19.83 18.25
N PRO A 761 -17.88 -20.89 17.53
CA PRO A 761 -18.80 -21.90 18.03
C PRO A 761 -18.17 -22.77 19.12
N ALA A 762 -16.83 -22.86 19.15
CA ALA A 762 -16.06 -23.62 20.14
C ALA A 762 -14.76 -22.88 20.54
N PHE A 763 -14.20 -23.21 21.70
CA PHE A 763 -13.12 -22.45 22.36
C PHE A 763 -11.88 -23.30 22.70
N HIS A 764 -11.45 -24.15 21.77
CA HIS A 764 -10.33 -25.07 22.00
C HIS A 764 -8.98 -24.35 22.15
N LYS A 765 -8.70 -23.36 21.30
CA LYS A 765 -7.43 -22.62 21.28
C LYS A 765 -7.52 -21.28 22.01
N LYS A 766 -6.39 -20.85 22.59
CA LYS A 766 -6.22 -19.50 23.19
C LYS A 766 -6.56 -18.38 22.22
N GLY A 767 -6.23 -18.53 20.94
CA GLY A 767 -6.52 -17.55 19.89
C GLY A 767 -8.01 -17.28 19.73
N LEU A 768 -8.87 -18.31 19.84
CA LEU A 768 -10.33 -18.18 19.74
C LEU A 768 -10.93 -17.42 20.92
N LYS A 769 -10.39 -17.61 22.13
CA LYS A 769 -10.81 -16.85 23.32
C LYS A 769 -10.46 -15.36 23.19
N GLN A 770 -9.28 -15.05 22.64
CA GLN A 770 -8.89 -13.67 22.34
C GLN A 770 -9.76 -13.07 21.23
N HIS A 771 -10.07 -13.86 20.21
CA HIS A 771 -10.97 -13.49 19.12
C HIS A 771 -12.35 -13.11 19.66
N ALA A 772 -12.99 -13.97 20.45
CA ALA A 772 -14.32 -13.72 21.01
C ALA A 772 -14.40 -12.40 21.79
N TRP A 773 -13.39 -12.09 22.61
CA TRP A 773 -13.33 -10.82 23.35
C TRP A 773 -13.19 -9.58 22.45
N ARG A 774 -12.50 -9.71 21.31
CA ARG A 774 -12.33 -8.64 20.32
C ARG A 774 -13.54 -8.50 19.40
N ALA A 775 -14.21 -9.61 19.11
CA ALA A 775 -15.36 -9.74 18.24
C ALA A 775 -16.62 -9.18 18.96
N ASN A 776 -17.05 -9.85 20.03
CA ASN A 776 -18.20 -9.45 20.84
C ASN A 776 -18.04 -9.85 22.32
N ALA A 777 -17.71 -8.87 23.16
CA ALA A 777 -17.46 -9.06 24.59
C ALA A 777 -18.70 -9.40 25.40
N TRP A 778 -19.92 -9.17 24.87
CA TRP A 778 -21.16 -9.65 25.50
C TRP A 778 -21.17 -11.16 25.66
N TYR A 779 -20.32 -11.90 24.97
CA TYR A 779 -20.16 -13.34 25.18
C TYR A 779 -19.81 -13.70 26.63
N LEU A 780 -19.12 -12.83 27.39
CA LEU A 780 -18.82 -13.05 28.82
C LEU A 780 -19.97 -12.67 29.77
N HIS A 781 -21.14 -12.35 29.23
CA HIS A 781 -22.34 -12.08 30.01
C HIS A 781 -22.87 -13.35 30.68
N GLY A 782 -23.38 -13.21 31.91
CA GLY A 782 -23.90 -14.31 32.71
C GLY A 782 -24.04 -13.91 34.19
N ASP A 783 -24.60 -14.81 35.00
CA ASP A 783 -25.14 -14.52 36.34
C ASP A 783 -24.12 -14.04 37.40
N SER A 784 -22.82 -14.25 37.16
CA SER A 784 -21.77 -14.08 38.17
C SER A 784 -20.91 -12.83 38.01
N ASN A 785 -21.44 -11.74 37.42
CA ASN A 785 -20.75 -10.46 37.22
C ASN A 785 -19.40 -10.56 36.46
N GLN A 786 -19.20 -11.64 35.71
CA GLN A 786 -17.94 -11.94 35.01
C GLN A 786 -17.62 -10.89 33.95
N LEU A 787 -18.65 -10.40 33.25
CA LEU A 787 -18.54 -9.32 32.27
C LEU A 787 -17.96 -8.04 32.91
N THR A 788 -18.49 -7.65 34.06
CA THR A 788 -18.08 -6.46 34.81
C THR A 788 -16.64 -6.56 35.31
N ILE A 789 -16.20 -7.76 35.69
CA ILE A 789 -14.81 -8.02 36.09
C ILE A 789 -13.88 -8.01 34.87
N ALA A 790 -14.32 -8.58 33.75
CA ALA A 790 -13.54 -8.64 32.51
C ALA A 790 -13.38 -7.26 31.87
N SER A 791 -14.42 -6.43 31.86
CA SER A 791 -14.41 -5.07 31.30
C SER A 791 -13.41 -4.17 32.02
N LYS A 792 -13.31 -4.26 33.35
CA LYS A 792 -12.29 -3.55 34.15
C LYS A 792 -10.84 -3.91 33.79
N LYS A 793 -10.60 -5.08 33.18
CA LYS A 793 -9.28 -5.53 32.71
C LYS A 793 -8.97 -5.09 31.27
N GLY A 794 -9.90 -4.39 30.61
CA GLY A 794 -9.76 -3.88 29.25
C GLY A 794 -9.32 -4.95 28.25
N GLN A 795 -8.21 -4.72 27.55
CA GLN A 795 -7.64 -5.64 26.55
C GLN A 795 -7.36 -7.06 27.09
N ASN A 796 -7.10 -7.21 28.39
CA ASN A 796 -6.82 -8.51 29.02
C ASN A 796 -8.06 -9.24 29.54
N GLY A 797 -9.27 -8.71 29.29
CA GLY A 797 -10.54 -9.31 29.75
C GLY A 797 -10.76 -10.74 29.25
N TRP A 798 -10.23 -11.10 28.08
CA TRP A 798 -10.31 -12.46 27.53
C TRP A 798 -9.75 -13.55 28.46
N LYS A 799 -8.85 -13.21 29.40
CA LYS A 799 -8.33 -14.18 30.39
C LYS A 799 -9.40 -14.67 31.35
N MET A 800 -10.55 -13.99 31.47
CA MET A 800 -11.67 -14.51 32.25
C MET A 800 -12.28 -15.75 31.60
N LEU A 801 -12.25 -15.88 30.26
CA LEU A 801 -12.75 -17.07 29.54
C LEU A 801 -11.97 -18.36 29.84
N SER A 802 -10.80 -18.29 30.48
CA SER A 802 -10.10 -19.50 30.96
C SER A 802 -10.53 -19.92 32.35
N LYS A 803 -11.33 -19.10 33.05
CA LYS A 803 -11.79 -19.36 34.42
C LYS A 803 -13.27 -19.76 34.47
N VAL A 804 -13.94 -19.77 33.32
CA VAL A 804 -15.36 -20.05 33.19
C VAL A 804 -15.51 -21.40 32.50
N ASP A 805 -16.48 -22.18 32.96
CA ASP A 805 -16.84 -23.43 32.31
C ASP A 805 -17.64 -23.15 31.03
N LEU A 806 -16.93 -23.16 29.91
CA LEU A 806 -17.48 -22.87 28.58
C LEU A 806 -18.40 -23.99 28.07
N SER A 807 -18.41 -25.17 28.70
CA SER A 807 -19.35 -26.25 28.33
C SER A 807 -20.80 -25.92 28.69
N THR A 808 -20.99 -24.99 29.62
CA THR A 808 -22.31 -24.56 30.12
C THR A 808 -22.94 -23.44 29.29
N PHE A 809 -22.28 -23.00 28.22
CA PHE A 809 -22.73 -21.88 27.42
C PHE A 809 -23.79 -22.34 26.40
N PRO A 810 -24.80 -21.50 26.11
CA PRO A 810 -25.77 -21.80 25.06
C PRO A 810 -25.08 -22.05 23.71
N VAL A 811 -25.55 -23.06 22.99
CA VAL A 811 -25.01 -23.39 21.67
C VAL A 811 -25.42 -22.37 20.61
N CYS A 812 -24.61 -22.25 19.55
CA CYS A 812 -24.87 -21.42 18.38
C CYS A 812 -25.12 -19.92 18.66
N LEU A 813 -24.48 -19.36 19.70
CA LEU A 813 -24.53 -17.92 20.01
C LEU A 813 -24.08 -17.05 18.84
N ASN A 814 -23.17 -17.56 18.00
CA ASN A 814 -22.67 -16.90 16.80
C ASN A 814 -23.76 -16.57 15.76
N LEU A 815 -24.96 -17.15 15.84
CA LEU A 815 -26.05 -16.91 14.88
C LEU A 815 -26.89 -15.67 15.17
N HIS A 816 -26.84 -15.12 16.38
CA HIS A 816 -27.76 -14.05 16.81
C HIS A 816 -27.18 -13.13 17.90
N LEU A 817 -26.00 -13.42 18.46
CA LEU A 817 -25.32 -12.49 19.36
C LEU A 817 -24.70 -11.33 18.57
N THR A 818 -25.43 -10.21 18.52
CA THR A 818 -25.01 -8.99 17.82
C THR A 818 -24.31 -7.99 18.73
N GLY A 819 -23.49 -7.11 18.16
CA GLY A 819 -22.84 -5.99 18.84
C GLY A 819 -23.44 -4.64 18.47
N ILE A 820 -22.58 -3.69 18.10
CA ILE A 820 -23.01 -2.38 17.57
C ILE A 820 -23.54 -2.57 16.15
N ILE A 821 -24.80 -2.21 15.92
CA ILE A 821 -25.47 -2.37 14.63
C ILE A 821 -25.50 -1.03 13.91
N VAL A 822 -25.07 -1.01 12.65
CA VAL A 822 -25.24 0.14 11.75
C VAL A 822 -26.01 -0.31 10.51
N THR A 823 -26.37 0.62 9.62
CA THR A 823 -26.93 0.26 8.30
C THR A 823 -26.00 0.72 7.20
N VAL A 824 -25.97 -0.04 6.11
CA VAL A 824 -25.20 0.26 4.91
C VAL A 824 -26.09 -0.02 3.69
N GLY A 825 -26.50 1.03 2.99
CA GLY A 825 -27.49 0.93 1.92
C GLY A 825 -28.86 0.42 2.40
N GLY A 826 -29.23 0.75 3.65
CA GLY A 826 -30.45 0.26 4.31
C GLY A 826 -30.34 -1.16 4.90
N MET A 827 -29.29 -1.92 4.57
CA MET A 827 -29.04 -3.24 5.13
C MET A 827 -28.41 -3.14 6.52
N PRO A 828 -28.99 -3.71 7.58
CA PRO A 828 -28.40 -3.67 8.90
C PRO A 828 -27.22 -4.66 8.99
N VAL A 829 -26.11 -4.20 9.57
CA VAL A 829 -24.86 -4.94 9.67
C VAL A 829 -24.25 -4.82 11.06
N ASP A 830 -23.62 -5.89 11.54
CA ASP A 830 -22.98 -5.93 12.86
C ASP A 830 -21.48 -5.59 12.78
N LEU A 831 -21.08 -4.56 13.51
CA LEU A 831 -19.67 -4.17 13.67
C LEU A 831 -19.00 -4.85 14.88
N GLY A 832 -19.73 -5.69 15.61
CA GLY A 832 -19.30 -6.34 16.85
C GLY A 832 -19.25 -5.39 18.04
N PHE A 833 -18.80 -5.89 19.19
CA PHE A 833 -18.69 -5.12 20.44
C PHE A 833 -17.37 -5.45 21.14
N PRO A 834 -16.28 -4.71 20.90
CA PRO A 834 -14.96 -5.07 21.43
C PRO A 834 -14.87 -4.80 22.94
N GLY A 835 -14.39 -5.76 23.72
CA GLY A 835 -14.31 -5.60 25.19
C GLY A 835 -13.21 -4.66 25.69
N GLY A 836 -12.32 -4.21 24.80
CA GLY A 836 -11.23 -3.28 25.10
C GLY A 836 -11.59 -1.79 25.03
N MET A 837 -12.88 -1.43 24.98
CA MET A 837 -13.33 -0.03 24.89
C MET A 837 -13.00 0.77 26.16
N ASP A 838 -12.53 2.00 25.98
CA ASP A 838 -12.24 2.94 27.06
C ASP A 838 -13.48 3.77 27.41
N PHE A 839 -14.28 3.22 28.32
CA PHE A 839 -15.54 3.83 28.74
C PHE A 839 -15.38 5.19 29.43
N GLN A 840 -14.24 5.47 30.08
CA GLN A 840 -14.00 6.77 30.71
C GLN A 840 -13.79 7.83 29.63
N ALA A 841 -12.95 7.54 28.64
CA ALA A 841 -12.71 8.44 27.52
C ALA A 841 -13.95 8.60 26.62
N ILE A 842 -14.79 7.57 26.47
CA ILE A 842 -16.07 7.65 25.75
C ILE A 842 -17.02 8.65 26.43
N LYS A 843 -17.16 8.58 27.76
CA LYS A 843 -17.98 9.53 28.54
C LYS A 843 -17.43 10.95 28.47
N ALA A 844 -16.13 11.12 28.64
CA ALA A 844 -15.49 12.44 28.57
C ALA A 844 -15.69 13.16 27.22
N ARG A 845 -15.99 12.41 26.15
CA ARG A 845 -16.25 12.92 24.80
C ARG A 845 -17.73 13.09 24.46
N GLY A 846 -18.64 12.83 25.40
CA GLY A 846 -20.08 12.97 25.18
C GLY A 846 -20.67 12.00 24.15
N LEU A 847 -19.99 10.90 23.81
CA LEU A 847 -20.43 9.98 22.75
C LEU A 847 -21.70 9.17 23.10
N ILE A 848 -22.09 9.16 24.38
CA ILE A 848 -23.26 8.43 24.90
C ILE A 848 -24.34 9.35 25.49
N ASP A 849 -24.09 10.66 25.49
CA ASP A 849 -24.95 11.72 26.00
C ASP A 849 -25.34 12.68 24.85
N LEU A 850 -25.64 12.08 23.68
CA LEU A 850 -26.02 12.76 22.44
C LEU A 850 -27.47 13.23 22.44
#